data_AF-A0A356BZ86-F1
#
_entry.id   AF-A0A356BZ86-F1
#
_cell.length_a   1.000
_cell.length_b   1.000
_cell.length_c   1.000
_cell.angle_alpha   90.00
_cell.angle_beta   90.00
_cell.angle_gamma   90.00
#
_symmetry.space_group_name_H-M   'P 1'
#
loop_
_entity.id
_entity.type
_entity.pdbx_description
1 polymer ?
#
loop_
_entity_poly.entity_id
_entity_poly.type
_entity_poly.pdbx_seq_one_letter_code
_entity_poly.pdbx_strand_id
1 'polypeptide(L)'
;MFENLAAKAGGVLSLRHLLWNNDIDPATVDYIIETSEEAAGDMNQRGGGNFAKSIGEKCGCINATGSDTRSFCAGPAHSVINATGLVKSGIYKNVVVVAGGATAKLGMNSRDHVKKEVPVLEDCMGGFALLIGADDGVNPIIRTDAIGRHRVGTGSSPQAVTTALVTDPLQAAGLSITDVDKFSVEMQNPEITVPAGAGDVPLANYKMIAALGVKQGSLERTEINSFVEEHGLKGWAPTQGHIPSGVPFVGFAREGLLNGTLKRVMIVGKGSLFLARLTNLFDGVSFIMEPNSGKGSSTTVTAEKMVTVGVTLLGSEHGVEEVVRGAELAQRKHRNIKVVAIGPKGSTSLPVVEANTEEEQRSAMENLLRTGEIDACVTMHYNFPLGVTTIGRVMAPATGREMLIASTTGMSAGNRTEAMHKNAILGVAVAKGLGIEDPEVGILNVDGALTTERSLRDLEKEGYAINWAASGRADGQAVMRGNDALTGACDVLVTDSLTGNILVKMLSALNTGGSIESVGYGYGPGVGEGYKQIVNIVSRASGAPVIAGAVEFAADMANAKLPELVEAELTKAKLIKAEAADGVQKPPAKPVDQEITGIDVLEIEDATEALWKENIYAEAGMGCTGPVVMVAPEDLEVAMAKLKELGFLGE
;
A
#
# COMPACT_ATOMS: atom_id res chain seq x y z
N MET A 1 19.34 14.61 29.95
CA MET A 1 18.15 15.17 29.26
C MET A 1 18.41 15.44 27.78
N PHE A 2 19.37 16.30 27.39
CA PHE A 2 19.70 16.51 25.96
C PHE A 2 20.10 15.21 25.25
N GLU A 3 20.99 14.43 25.85
CA GLU A 3 21.40 13.10 25.37
C GLU A 3 20.19 12.17 25.11
N ASN A 4 19.26 12.08 26.07
CA ASN A 4 18.04 11.30 25.90
C ASN A 4 17.20 11.78 24.71
N LEU A 5 17.10 13.10 24.52
CA LEU A 5 16.36 13.66 23.40
C LEU A 5 17.03 13.34 22.06
N ALA A 6 18.35 13.42 21.99
CA ALA A 6 19.11 13.07 20.78
C ALA A 6 18.94 11.59 20.43
N ALA A 7 19.12 10.69 21.40
CA ALA A 7 18.94 9.25 21.21
C ALA A 7 17.50 8.91 20.79
N LYS A 8 16.50 9.50 21.48
CA LYS A 8 15.09 9.31 21.11
C LYS A 8 14.80 9.85 19.71
N ALA A 9 15.19 11.07 19.40
CA ALA A 9 14.89 11.71 18.12
C ALA A 9 15.55 10.95 16.95
N GLY A 10 16.81 10.55 17.10
CA GLY A 10 17.51 9.72 16.12
C GLY A 10 16.82 8.38 15.93
N GLY A 11 16.41 7.71 17.01
CA GLY A 11 15.70 6.43 16.95
C GLY A 11 14.32 6.54 16.29
N VAL A 12 13.57 7.63 16.57
CA VAL A 12 12.29 7.92 15.90
C VAL A 12 12.49 8.12 14.41
N LEU A 13 13.52 8.87 14.01
CA LEU A 13 13.84 9.08 12.61
C LEU A 13 14.19 7.76 11.92
N SER A 14 15.07 6.95 12.51
CA SER A 14 15.47 5.65 11.96
C SER A 14 14.30 4.68 11.83
N LEU A 15 13.44 4.58 12.84
CA LEU A 15 12.27 3.70 12.77
C LEU A 15 11.23 4.20 11.76
N ARG A 16 10.96 5.51 11.70
CA ARG A 16 10.07 6.06 10.66
C ARG A 16 10.58 5.79 9.26
N HIS A 17 11.88 5.92 9.02
CA HIS A 17 12.48 5.58 7.73
C HIS A 17 12.32 4.10 7.39
N LEU A 18 12.54 3.20 8.35
CA LEU A 18 12.31 1.77 8.14
C LEU A 18 10.84 1.50 7.75
N LEU A 19 9.89 2.06 8.50
CA LEU A 19 8.46 1.84 8.27
C LEU A 19 8.01 2.43 6.92
N TRP A 20 8.41 3.67 6.63
CA TRP A 20 8.06 4.39 5.42
C TRP A 20 8.67 3.76 4.15
N ASN A 21 9.97 3.47 4.17
CA ASN A 21 10.67 3.00 2.97
C ASN A 21 10.32 1.55 2.58
N ASN A 22 9.62 0.82 3.45
CA ASN A 22 9.27 -0.58 3.24
C ASN A 22 7.75 -0.81 3.32
N ASP A 23 6.93 0.26 3.32
CA ASP A 23 5.47 0.19 3.41
C ASP A 23 4.96 -0.70 4.56
N ILE A 24 5.59 -0.59 5.73
CA ILE A 24 5.24 -1.39 6.91
C ILE A 24 4.26 -0.60 7.77
N ASP A 25 3.07 -1.16 8.02
CA ASP A 25 2.14 -0.61 9.00
C ASP A 25 2.75 -0.64 10.41
N PRO A 26 2.95 0.52 11.06
CA PRO A 26 3.50 0.60 12.40
C PRO A 26 2.73 -0.24 13.44
N ALA A 27 1.41 -0.44 13.26
CA ALA A 27 0.58 -1.20 14.18
C ALA A 27 0.88 -2.71 14.18
N THR A 28 1.59 -3.21 13.16
CA THR A 28 2.01 -4.62 13.08
C THR A 28 3.21 -4.95 13.95
N VAL A 29 3.90 -3.95 14.53
CA VAL A 29 5.05 -4.14 15.41
C VAL A 29 4.59 -4.53 16.80
N ASP A 30 5.06 -5.68 17.30
CA ASP A 30 4.68 -6.21 18.62
C ASP A 30 5.66 -5.82 19.72
N TYR A 31 6.94 -5.69 19.36
CA TYR A 31 8.01 -5.44 20.33
C TYR A 31 9.12 -4.59 19.73
N ILE A 32 9.70 -3.70 20.53
CA ILE A 32 10.84 -2.87 20.16
C ILE A 32 11.99 -3.15 21.12
N ILE A 33 13.16 -3.46 20.57
CA ILE A 33 14.44 -3.51 21.29
C ILE A 33 15.24 -2.30 20.87
N GLU A 34 15.43 -1.36 21.79
CA GLU A 34 16.28 -0.22 21.54
C GLU A 34 17.72 -0.52 22.01
N THR A 35 18.71 -0.16 21.20
CA THR A 35 20.09 -0.61 21.40
C THR A 35 21.16 0.46 21.20
N SER A 36 20.81 1.75 21.31
CA SER A 36 21.82 2.79 21.40
C SER A 36 22.68 2.61 22.66
N GLU A 37 23.80 3.30 22.68
CA GLU A 37 24.71 3.30 23.84
C GLU A 37 24.22 4.13 25.03
N GLU A 38 23.18 4.96 24.86
CA GLU A 38 22.71 5.85 25.93
C GLU A 38 21.84 5.12 26.97
N ALA A 39 22.12 5.32 28.25
CA ALA A 39 21.31 4.77 29.33
C ALA A 39 20.20 5.76 29.74
N ALA A 40 18.96 5.45 29.40
CA ALA A 40 17.81 6.32 29.67
C ALA A 40 17.70 6.67 31.16
N GLY A 41 17.59 7.96 31.47
CA GLY A 41 17.39 8.40 32.84
C GLY A 41 17.68 9.87 33.08
N ASP A 42 17.70 10.25 34.35
CA ASP A 42 17.99 11.60 34.80
C ASP A 42 19.35 11.65 35.54
N MET A 43 19.56 12.71 36.32
CA MET A 43 20.79 12.87 37.10
C MET A 43 20.87 11.90 38.30
N ASN A 44 19.74 11.35 38.74
CA ASN A 44 19.64 10.50 39.92
C ASN A 44 19.68 9.01 39.57
N GLN A 45 19.04 8.60 38.46
CA GLN A 45 18.98 7.20 38.04
C GLN A 45 19.05 7.10 36.51
N ARG A 46 20.04 6.35 36.02
CA ARG A 46 20.19 5.96 34.60
C ARG A 46 19.95 4.46 34.41
N GLY A 47 19.49 4.09 33.22
CA GLY A 47 19.10 2.73 32.87
C GLY A 47 17.70 2.32 33.34
N GLY A 48 16.90 3.25 33.87
CA GLY A 48 15.53 3.00 34.33
C GLY A 48 14.44 3.52 33.38
N GLY A 49 14.79 4.35 32.39
CA GLY A 49 13.87 4.78 31.33
C GLY A 49 13.74 3.74 30.21
N ASN A 50 12.81 3.96 29.29
CA ASN A 50 12.51 3.03 28.19
C ASN A 50 12.47 3.78 26.87
N PHE A 51 13.61 3.81 26.16
CA PHE A 51 13.68 4.46 24.85
C PHE A 51 12.81 3.72 23.83
N ALA A 52 12.85 2.39 23.82
CA ALA A 52 12.08 1.55 22.90
C ALA A 52 10.60 1.96 22.85
N LYS A 53 9.94 2.02 24.01
CA LYS A 53 8.53 2.42 24.14
C LYS A 53 8.33 3.89 23.74
N SER A 54 9.24 4.76 24.14
CA SER A 54 9.15 6.19 23.80
C SER A 54 9.31 6.48 22.30
N ILE A 55 10.09 5.66 21.60
CA ILE A 55 10.27 5.70 20.14
C ILE A 55 9.01 5.13 19.46
N GLY A 56 8.56 3.95 19.89
CA GLY A 56 7.33 3.33 19.38
C GLY A 56 6.10 4.23 19.48
N GLU A 57 5.94 4.95 20.60
CA GLU A 57 4.89 5.96 20.81
C GLU A 57 4.90 7.02 19.70
N LYS A 58 6.09 7.54 19.32
CA LYS A 58 6.21 8.58 18.29
C LYS A 58 6.18 8.03 16.86
N CYS A 59 6.43 6.74 16.68
CA CYS A 59 6.31 6.08 15.39
C CYS A 59 4.92 5.48 15.12
N GLY A 60 4.01 5.51 16.10
CA GLY A 60 2.66 4.97 15.96
C GLY A 60 2.59 3.45 16.06
N CYS A 61 3.58 2.82 16.68
CA CYS A 61 3.59 1.38 16.96
C CYS A 61 2.67 1.07 18.15
N ILE A 62 1.37 1.25 17.95
CA ILE A 62 0.36 1.25 19.02
C ILE A 62 0.25 -0.08 19.78
N ASN A 63 0.57 -1.19 19.11
CA ASN A 63 0.54 -2.53 19.70
C ASN A 63 1.89 -2.94 20.31
N ALA A 64 2.94 -2.13 20.11
CA ALA A 64 4.27 -2.47 20.57
C ALA A 64 4.48 -2.18 22.06
N THR A 65 5.09 -3.14 22.75
CA THR A 65 5.85 -2.85 23.97
C THR A 65 7.35 -2.87 23.66
N GLY A 66 8.22 -2.72 24.65
CA GLY A 66 9.66 -2.73 24.35
C GLY A 66 10.56 -2.61 25.56
N SER A 67 11.85 -2.85 25.31
CA SER A 67 12.92 -2.70 26.30
C SER A 67 14.23 -2.26 25.65
N ASP A 68 15.16 -1.80 26.48
CA ASP A 68 16.44 -1.29 26.05
C ASP A 68 17.53 -2.35 26.32
N THR A 69 18.33 -2.69 25.32
CA THR A 69 19.48 -3.61 25.43
C THR A 69 20.79 -2.82 25.32
N ARG A 70 21.74 -3.07 26.24
CA ARG A 70 22.99 -2.31 26.33
C ARG A 70 24.20 -3.24 26.36
N SER A 71 25.07 -3.09 25.36
CA SER A 71 26.38 -3.77 25.31
C SER A 71 27.34 -3.04 24.34
N PHE A 72 27.28 -1.70 24.33
CA PHE A 72 28.11 -0.85 23.47
C PHE A 72 28.09 -1.32 22.00
N CYS A 73 29.24 -1.48 21.34
CA CYS A 73 29.31 -1.95 19.95
C CYS A 73 28.78 -3.38 19.72
N ALA A 74 28.64 -4.20 20.77
CA ALA A 74 28.01 -5.51 20.67
C ALA A 74 26.48 -5.45 20.89
N GLY A 75 25.96 -4.35 21.41
CA GLY A 75 24.53 -4.14 21.68
C GLY A 75 23.62 -4.46 20.49
N PRO A 76 23.90 -3.93 19.29
CA PRO A 76 23.13 -4.24 18.09
C PRO A 76 23.03 -5.73 17.79
N ALA A 77 24.15 -6.46 17.86
CA ALA A 77 24.17 -7.89 17.57
C ALA A 77 23.43 -8.69 18.67
N HIS A 78 23.57 -8.30 19.94
CA HIS A 78 22.76 -8.84 21.03
C HIS A 78 21.26 -8.63 20.78
N SER A 79 20.88 -7.44 20.36
CA SER A 79 19.49 -7.07 20.13
C SER A 79 18.87 -7.83 18.95
N VAL A 80 19.64 -8.05 17.87
CA VAL A 80 19.20 -8.90 16.75
C VAL A 80 19.03 -10.35 17.19
N ILE A 81 19.95 -10.89 17.98
CA ILE A 81 19.83 -12.27 18.51
C ILE A 81 18.61 -12.39 19.45
N ASN A 82 18.40 -11.41 20.32
CA ASN A 82 17.24 -11.37 21.22
C ASN A 82 15.92 -11.28 20.43
N ALA A 83 15.85 -10.39 19.44
CA ALA A 83 14.69 -10.28 18.54
C ALA A 83 14.42 -11.58 17.79
N THR A 84 15.47 -12.21 17.25
CA THR A 84 15.37 -13.51 16.56
C THR A 84 14.86 -14.60 17.50
N GLY A 85 15.32 -14.63 18.75
CA GLY A 85 14.84 -15.56 19.77
C GLY A 85 13.35 -15.36 20.10
N LEU A 86 12.92 -14.12 20.29
CA LEU A 86 11.52 -13.77 20.55
C LEU A 86 10.62 -14.20 19.39
N VAL A 87 11.01 -13.90 18.15
CA VAL A 87 10.27 -14.28 16.94
C VAL A 87 10.22 -15.80 16.78
N LYS A 88 11.37 -16.47 16.86
CA LYS A 88 11.46 -17.93 16.67
C LYS A 88 10.67 -18.70 17.74
N SER A 89 10.54 -18.16 18.94
CA SER A 89 9.75 -18.76 20.01
C SER A 89 8.23 -18.58 19.84
N GLY A 90 7.79 -17.72 18.92
CA GLY A 90 6.39 -17.39 18.72
C GLY A 90 5.81 -16.41 19.76
N ILE A 91 6.64 -15.81 20.61
CA ILE A 91 6.19 -14.79 21.59
C ILE A 91 5.69 -13.53 20.85
N TYR A 92 6.40 -13.12 19.81
CA TYR A 92 6.08 -11.96 18.97
C TYR A 92 6.24 -12.34 17.49
N LYS A 93 5.47 -11.72 16.61
CA LYS A 93 5.58 -11.91 15.16
C LYS A 93 6.59 -10.93 14.56
N ASN A 94 6.56 -9.68 15.00
CA ASN A 94 7.35 -8.58 14.45
C ASN A 94 8.08 -7.83 15.56
N VAL A 95 9.41 -7.95 15.58
CA VAL A 95 10.29 -7.29 16.56
C VAL A 95 11.22 -6.31 15.86
N VAL A 96 11.13 -5.05 16.23
CA VAL A 96 12.02 -3.99 15.73
C VAL A 96 13.26 -3.92 16.61
N VAL A 97 14.44 -3.85 15.99
CA VAL A 97 15.70 -3.46 16.63
C VAL A 97 16.06 -2.06 16.15
N VAL A 98 16.17 -1.08 17.05
CA VAL A 98 16.39 0.32 16.70
C VAL A 98 17.47 0.96 17.58
N ALA A 99 18.26 1.88 17.01
CA ALA A 99 19.15 2.72 17.79
C ALA A 99 19.19 4.13 17.20
N GLY A 100 19.11 5.13 18.07
CA GLY A 100 19.39 6.53 17.72
C GLY A 100 20.80 6.96 18.09
N GLY A 101 21.21 8.13 17.64
CA GLY A 101 22.56 8.65 17.89
C GLY A 101 22.76 9.18 19.30
N ALA A 102 23.98 9.02 19.81
CA ALA A 102 24.37 9.50 21.13
C ALA A 102 25.31 10.72 21.01
N THR A 103 24.98 11.80 21.71
CA THR A 103 25.81 13.01 21.78
C THR A 103 27.06 12.81 22.62
N ALA A 104 27.09 11.82 23.52
CA ALA A 104 28.24 11.51 24.37
C ALA A 104 29.47 11.04 23.59
N LYS A 105 29.28 10.63 22.32
CA LYS A 105 30.35 10.20 21.42
C LYS A 105 30.74 11.21 20.35
N LEU A 106 30.00 12.32 20.24
CA LEU A 106 30.36 13.37 19.30
C LEU A 106 31.71 13.98 19.68
N GLY A 107 32.64 13.94 18.73
CA GLY A 107 34.00 14.45 18.90
C GLY A 107 34.83 13.73 19.96
N MET A 108 34.53 12.48 20.33
CA MET A 108 35.25 11.75 21.39
C MET A 108 36.78 11.71 21.14
N ASN A 109 37.21 11.51 19.90
CA ASN A 109 38.61 11.46 19.49
C ASN A 109 39.11 12.78 18.88
N SER A 110 38.27 13.83 18.87
CA SER A 110 38.58 15.15 18.28
C SER A 110 39.90 15.74 18.78
N ARG A 111 40.26 15.51 20.04
CA ARG A 111 41.52 15.96 20.63
C ARG A 111 42.73 15.46 19.83
N ASP A 112 42.72 14.19 19.43
CA ASP A 112 43.84 13.57 18.74
C ASP A 112 43.81 13.88 17.22
N HIS A 113 42.64 14.18 16.65
CA HIS A 113 42.52 14.81 15.32
C HIS A 113 43.17 16.19 15.30
N VAL A 114 42.79 17.08 16.22
CA VAL A 114 43.31 18.46 16.31
C VAL A 114 44.81 18.49 16.53
N LYS A 115 45.36 17.63 17.40
CA LYS A 115 46.82 17.51 17.60
C LYS A 115 47.59 17.15 16.33
N LYS A 116 46.94 16.49 15.37
CA LYS A 116 47.52 16.08 14.09
C LYS A 116 47.08 16.99 12.93
N GLU A 117 46.51 18.16 13.25
CA GLU A 117 46.03 19.15 12.26
C GLU A 117 44.96 18.58 11.31
N VAL A 118 44.18 17.60 11.78
CA VAL A 118 43.03 17.03 11.06
C VAL A 118 41.74 17.68 11.61
N PRO A 119 40.76 18.01 10.76
CA PRO A 119 39.45 18.46 11.22
C PRO A 119 38.80 17.48 12.20
N VAL A 120 37.84 17.95 12.99
CA VAL A 120 37.04 17.04 13.82
C VAL A 120 36.14 16.21 12.89
N LEU A 121 36.42 14.92 12.77
CA LEU A 121 35.70 14.03 11.82
C LEU A 121 34.52 13.27 12.46
N GLU A 122 34.33 13.40 13.77
CA GLU A 122 33.30 12.69 14.55
C GLU A 122 32.15 13.61 14.96
N ASP A 123 31.68 14.43 14.03
CA ASP A 123 30.62 15.42 14.23
C ASP A 123 29.23 14.94 13.75
N CYS A 124 29.10 13.64 13.45
CA CYS A 124 27.88 13.03 12.93
C CYS A 124 27.19 12.13 13.96
N MET A 125 25.85 12.20 13.98
CA MET A 125 25.00 11.23 14.68
C MET A 125 24.45 10.18 13.73
N GLY A 126 24.60 8.91 14.10
CA GLY A 126 24.09 7.78 13.34
C GLY A 126 22.92 7.11 14.04
N GLY A 127 22.02 6.54 13.25
CA GLY A 127 20.95 5.67 13.74
C GLY A 127 20.68 4.55 12.74
N PHE A 128 20.06 3.48 13.21
CA PHE A 128 19.60 2.39 12.35
C PHE A 128 18.32 1.78 12.91
N ALA A 129 17.58 1.10 12.04
CA ALA A 129 16.45 0.27 12.44
C ALA A 129 16.37 -0.97 11.56
N LEU A 130 16.03 -2.10 12.16
CA LEU A 130 15.78 -3.39 11.51
C LEU A 130 14.45 -3.94 11.99
N LEU A 131 13.68 -4.56 11.11
CA LEU A 131 12.52 -5.38 11.48
C LEU A 131 12.90 -6.85 11.35
N ILE A 132 12.79 -7.60 12.44
CA ILE A 132 12.91 -9.05 12.46
C ILE A 132 11.49 -9.61 12.56
N GLY A 133 11.01 -10.21 11.47
CA GLY A 133 9.68 -10.79 11.37
C GLY A 133 9.71 -12.32 11.43
N ALA A 134 8.54 -12.92 11.65
CA ALA A 134 8.32 -14.35 11.46
C ALA A 134 8.74 -14.78 10.04
N ASP A 135 9.09 -16.06 9.89
CA ASP A 135 9.53 -16.61 8.61
C ASP A 135 8.44 -16.43 7.53
N ASP A 136 8.75 -15.56 6.57
CA ASP A 136 7.88 -15.18 5.46
C ASP A 136 8.19 -15.97 4.18
N GLY A 137 9.17 -16.87 4.22
CA GLY A 137 9.64 -17.64 3.06
C GLY A 137 10.46 -16.83 2.04
N VAL A 138 10.70 -15.54 2.27
CA VAL A 138 11.36 -14.63 1.31
C VAL A 138 12.63 -14.04 1.92
N ASN A 139 12.53 -13.40 3.07
CA ASN A 139 13.62 -12.68 3.70
C ASN A 139 14.66 -13.63 4.30
N PRO A 140 15.96 -13.24 4.28
CA PRO A 140 17.03 -14.09 4.81
C PRO A 140 16.80 -14.51 6.27
N ILE A 141 17.14 -15.75 6.57
CA ILE A 141 17.03 -16.30 7.91
C ILE A 141 18.27 -16.01 8.73
N ILE A 142 18.09 -15.89 10.05
CA ILE A 142 19.20 -15.79 11.02
C ILE A 142 19.38 -17.17 11.69
N ARG A 143 20.59 -17.72 11.59
CA ARG A 143 20.98 -19.04 12.13
C ARG A 143 21.07 -19.02 13.66
N THR A 144 19.97 -19.34 14.33
CA THR A 144 19.94 -19.42 15.82
C THR A 144 20.74 -20.59 16.40
N ASP A 145 21.07 -21.59 15.59
CA ASP A 145 21.86 -22.77 15.95
C ASP A 145 23.37 -22.51 15.92
N ALA A 146 23.80 -21.40 15.31
CA ALA A 146 25.20 -21.04 15.10
C ALA A 146 25.54 -19.65 15.66
N ILE A 147 25.16 -19.40 16.92
CA ILE A 147 25.42 -18.13 17.60
C ILE A 147 26.78 -18.16 18.30
N GLY A 148 27.67 -17.25 17.89
CA GLY A 148 28.96 -17.05 18.55
C GLY A 148 28.78 -16.25 19.83
N ARG A 149 29.53 -16.63 20.87
CA ARG A 149 29.39 -16.04 22.20
C ARG A 149 30.74 -15.93 22.87
N HIS A 150 31.13 -14.71 23.22
CA HIS A 150 32.28 -14.49 24.07
C HIS A 150 31.90 -14.81 25.52
N ARG A 151 32.36 -15.95 26.03
CA ARG A 151 32.02 -16.43 27.38
C ARG A 151 32.92 -15.76 28.41
N VAL A 152 32.44 -15.68 29.65
CA VAL A 152 33.24 -15.21 30.79
C VAL A 152 34.58 -15.96 30.92
N GLY A 153 34.57 -17.27 30.62
CA GLY A 153 35.77 -18.12 30.64
C GLY A 153 36.65 -18.10 29.38
N THR A 154 36.29 -17.37 28.32
CA THR A 154 37.07 -17.33 27.06
C THR A 154 38.41 -16.58 27.22
N GLY A 155 38.49 -15.67 28.19
CA GLY A 155 39.65 -14.77 28.38
C GLY A 155 39.53 -13.51 27.52
N SER A 156 40.64 -12.81 27.30
CA SER A 156 40.63 -11.52 26.56
C SER A 156 41.69 -11.44 25.45
N SER A 157 42.34 -12.55 25.09
CA SER A 157 43.27 -12.54 23.97
C SER A 157 42.49 -12.38 22.65
N PRO A 158 42.96 -11.57 21.70
CA PRO A 158 42.28 -11.38 20.41
C PRO A 158 41.97 -12.71 19.71
N GLN A 159 42.91 -13.65 19.75
CA GLN A 159 42.73 -14.97 19.17
C GLN A 159 41.57 -15.75 19.81
N ALA A 160 41.47 -15.76 21.15
CA ALA A 160 40.39 -16.48 21.84
C ALA A 160 39.02 -15.84 21.59
N VAL A 161 38.97 -14.51 21.58
CA VAL A 161 37.74 -13.76 21.26
C VAL A 161 37.28 -14.06 19.83
N THR A 162 38.16 -13.93 18.84
CA THR A 162 37.80 -14.24 17.44
C THR A 162 37.45 -15.71 17.26
N THR A 163 38.11 -16.63 17.97
CA THR A 163 37.73 -18.06 17.95
C THR A 163 36.29 -18.26 18.42
N ALA A 164 35.93 -17.69 19.57
CA ALA A 164 34.60 -17.83 20.16
C ALA A 164 33.48 -17.13 19.36
N LEU A 165 33.82 -16.05 18.64
CA LEU A 165 32.87 -15.28 17.86
C LEU A 165 32.79 -15.71 16.39
N VAL A 166 33.80 -16.38 15.84
CA VAL A 166 33.86 -16.70 14.41
C VAL A 166 33.93 -18.20 14.20
N THR A 167 35.00 -18.84 14.65
CA THR A 167 35.23 -20.24 14.28
C THR A 167 34.37 -21.23 15.06
N ASP A 168 34.13 -21.00 16.35
CA ASP A 168 33.29 -21.87 17.18
C ASP A 168 31.86 -22.00 16.61
N PRO A 169 31.13 -20.89 16.30
CA PRO A 169 29.81 -21.00 15.69
C PRO A 169 29.82 -21.57 14.27
N LEU A 170 30.85 -21.29 13.46
CA LEU A 170 30.99 -21.91 12.13
C LEU A 170 31.18 -23.42 12.24
N GLN A 171 32.04 -23.88 13.16
CA GLN A 171 32.24 -25.31 13.38
C GLN A 171 30.96 -26.00 13.88
N ALA A 172 30.22 -25.37 14.79
CA ALA A 172 28.91 -25.87 15.24
C ALA A 172 27.91 -25.99 14.08
N ALA A 173 28.04 -25.11 13.08
CA ALA A 173 27.27 -25.11 11.85
C ALA A 173 27.76 -26.11 10.79
N GLY A 174 28.89 -26.78 11.00
CA GLY A 174 29.56 -27.60 9.97
C GLY A 174 30.17 -26.77 8.83
N LEU A 175 30.52 -25.51 9.08
CA LEU A 175 31.06 -24.54 8.12
C LEU A 175 32.53 -24.20 8.43
N SER A 176 33.26 -23.81 7.39
CA SER A 176 34.60 -23.22 7.42
C SER A 176 34.52 -21.69 7.31
N ILE A 177 35.61 -21.00 7.66
CA ILE A 177 35.78 -19.55 7.42
C ILE A 177 35.62 -19.21 5.93
N THR A 178 36.02 -20.11 5.03
CA THR A 178 35.92 -19.94 3.57
C THR A 178 34.50 -20.07 3.02
N ASP A 179 33.55 -20.59 3.81
CA ASP A 179 32.14 -20.76 3.40
C ASP A 179 31.29 -19.51 3.62
N VAL A 180 31.88 -18.45 4.18
CA VAL A 180 31.22 -17.17 4.47
C VAL A 180 31.68 -16.14 3.44
N ASP A 181 30.77 -15.59 2.65
CA ASP A 181 31.13 -14.65 1.59
C ASP A 181 31.60 -13.31 2.15
N LYS A 182 30.95 -12.81 3.22
CA LYS A 182 31.31 -11.54 3.87
C LYS A 182 31.26 -11.63 5.39
N PHE A 183 32.30 -11.10 6.03
CA PHE A 183 32.32 -10.84 7.46
C PHE A 183 32.08 -9.35 7.70
N SER A 184 31.05 -9.01 8.46
CA SER A 184 30.87 -7.66 9.00
C SER A 184 31.24 -7.62 10.46
N VAL A 185 32.34 -6.95 10.74
CA VAL A 185 32.97 -6.82 12.07
C VAL A 185 32.74 -5.41 12.62
N GLU A 186 33.59 -4.89 13.51
CA GLU A 186 33.52 -3.48 13.89
C GLU A 186 33.84 -2.54 12.70
N MET A 187 32.80 -2.03 12.03
CA MET A 187 32.84 -1.29 10.75
C MET A 187 33.33 0.16 10.85
N GLN A 188 34.15 0.50 11.85
CA GLN A 188 34.66 1.85 12.09
C GLN A 188 35.37 2.41 10.85
N ASN A 189 35.07 3.64 10.46
CA ASN A 189 35.75 4.30 9.35
C ASN A 189 37.25 4.54 9.67
N PRO A 190 38.18 3.92 8.93
CA PRO A 190 39.62 4.11 9.14
C PRO A 190 40.09 5.55 8.97
N GLU A 191 39.40 6.35 8.14
CA GLU A 191 39.69 7.77 7.96
C GLU A 191 39.50 8.56 9.26
N ILE A 192 38.64 8.07 10.17
CA ILE A 192 38.42 8.65 11.49
C ILE A 192 39.41 8.06 12.51
N THR A 193 39.56 6.73 12.53
CA THR A 193 40.27 6.03 13.61
C THR A 193 41.78 6.02 13.47
N VAL A 194 42.32 6.01 12.24
CA VAL A 194 43.77 6.03 12.00
C VAL A 194 44.37 7.38 12.44
N PRO A 195 43.82 8.55 12.07
CA PRO A 195 44.28 9.82 12.64
C PRO A 195 44.06 9.92 14.15
N ALA A 196 43.03 9.30 14.71
CA ALA A 196 42.87 9.22 16.17
C ALA A 196 43.89 8.30 16.88
N GLY A 197 44.67 7.49 16.14
CA GLY A 197 45.65 6.55 16.68
C GLY A 197 45.07 5.19 17.09
N ALA A 198 43.81 4.91 16.76
CA ALA A 198 43.17 3.62 16.99
C ALA A 198 43.44 2.60 15.86
N GLY A 199 43.96 3.05 14.71
CA GLY A 199 44.32 2.19 13.58
C GLY A 199 43.11 1.77 12.74
N ASP A 200 43.34 0.86 11.78
CA ASP A 200 42.28 0.27 10.94
C ASP A 200 41.71 -0.98 11.62
N VAL A 201 40.59 -0.77 12.33
CA VAL A 201 39.94 -1.80 13.15
C VAL A 201 39.31 -2.91 12.31
N PRO A 202 38.55 -2.63 11.23
CA PRO A 202 38.07 -3.68 10.32
C PRO A 202 39.22 -4.54 9.77
N LEU A 203 40.27 -3.92 9.23
CA LEU A 203 41.41 -4.63 8.63
C LEU A 203 42.12 -5.55 9.63
N ALA A 204 42.30 -5.09 10.87
CA ALA A 204 42.91 -5.89 11.92
C ALA A 204 42.07 -7.15 12.25
N ASN A 205 40.75 -7.01 12.30
CA ASN A 205 39.85 -8.14 12.54
C ASN A 205 39.87 -9.14 11.36
N TYR A 206 39.83 -8.69 10.10
CA TYR A 206 39.89 -9.61 8.96
C TYR A 206 41.21 -10.40 8.90
N LYS A 207 42.34 -9.75 9.20
CA LYS A 207 43.63 -10.43 9.31
C LYS A 207 43.64 -11.48 10.42
N MET A 208 42.97 -11.22 11.54
CA MET A 208 42.83 -12.20 12.63
C MET A 208 41.96 -13.40 12.22
N ILE A 209 40.85 -13.15 11.52
CA ILE A 209 39.98 -14.21 10.98
C ILE A 209 40.78 -15.08 9.98
N ALA A 210 41.48 -14.46 9.03
CA ALA A 210 42.33 -15.17 8.08
C ALA A 210 43.42 -16.00 8.78
N ALA A 211 44.08 -15.43 9.80
CA ALA A 211 45.10 -16.13 10.57
C ALA A 211 44.54 -17.36 11.33
N LEU A 212 43.27 -17.32 11.76
CA LEU A 212 42.60 -18.50 12.31
C LEU A 212 42.33 -19.56 11.24
N GLY A 213 41.94 -19.16 10.03
CA GLY A 213 41.82 -20.10 8.90
C GLY A 213 43.14 -20.79 8.57
N VAL A 214 44.26 -20.06 8.62
CA VAL A 214 45.61 -20.65 8.47
C VAL A 214 45.90 -21.66 9.57
N LYS A 215 45.57 -21.31 10.82
CA LYS A 215 45.76 -22.22 11.96
C LYS A 215 44.89 -23.48 11.86
N GLN A 216 43.71 -23.39 11.25
CA GLN A 216 42.79 -24.51 11.03
C GLN A 216 43.11 -25.33 9.78
N GLY A 217 44.06 -24.89 8.95
CA GLY A 217 44.43 -25.54 7.70
C GLY A 217 43.43 -25.32 6.56
N SER A 218 42.53 -24.34 6.69
CA SER A 218 41.57 -23.96 5.64
C SER A 218 42.09 -22.84 4.72
N LEU A 219 43.23 -22.23 5.07
CA LEU A 219 43.92 -21.20 4.29
C LEU A 219 45.44 -21.41 4.40
N GLU A 220 46.17 -21.01 3.39
CA GLU A 220 47.61 -20.86 3.42
C GLU A 220 48.01 -19.46 3.91
N ARG A 221 49.20 -19.34 4.51
CA ARG A 221 49.67 -18.03 5.04
C ARG A 221 49.76 -16.95 3.96
N THR A 222 49.98 -17.34 2.71
CA THR A 222 50.04 -16.46 1.53
C THR A 222 48.67 -15.92 1.12
N GLU A 223 47.58 -16.56 1.53
CA GLU A 223 46.20 -16.21 1.15
C GLU A 223 45.54 -15.19 2.09
N ILE A 224 46.24 -14.74 3.14
CA ILE A 224 45.68 -13.80 4.12
C ILE A 224 45.21 -12.49 3.46
N ASN A 225 45.98 -11.94 2.52
CA ASN A 225 45.62 -10.66 1.90
C ASN A 225 44.46 -10.82 0.91
N SER A 226 44.46 -11.88 0.09
CA SER A 226 43.33 -12.17 -0.80
C SER A 226 42.06 -12.44 -0.02
N PHE A 227 42.14 -13.13 1.13
CA PHE A 227 41.00 -13.33 2.01
C PHE A 227 40.42 -12.00 2.51
N VAL A 228 41.27 -11.06 2.92
CA VAL A 228 40.84 -9.73 3.37
C VAL A 228 40.12 -8.98 2.25
N GLU A 229 40.63 -9.06 1.02
CA GLU A 229 40.03 -8.40 -0.15
C GLU A 229 38.69 -9.04 -0.54
N GLU A 230 38.62 -10.37 -0.51
CA GLU A 230 37.45 -11.14 -0.95
C GLU A 230 36.35 -11.19 0.10
N HIS A 231 36.68 -11.48 1.36
CA HIS A 231 35.70 -11.71 2.43
C HIS A 231 35.53 -10.52 3.39
N GLY A 232 36.45 -9.55 3.36
CA GLY A 232 36.38 -8.34 4.17
C GLY A 232 35.51 -7.25 3.57
N LEU A 233 35.26 -6.22 4.39
CA LEU A 233 34.55 -4.98 4.03
C LEU A 233 35.33 -3.76 4.54
N LYS A 234 35.41 -2.70 3.74
CA LYS A 234 35.98 -1.43 4.20
C LYS A 234 35.05 -0.81 5.25
N GLY A 235 35.60 -0.38 6.38
CA GLY A 235 34.85 0.36 7.39
C GLY A 235 34.40 1.72 6.87
N TRP A 236 33.17 2.11 7.18
CA TRP A 236 32.56 3.36 6.76
C TRP A 236 31.78 4.05 7.89
N ALA A 237 31.54 3.35 8.99
CA ALA A 237 30.65 3.80 10.03
C ALA A 237 31.32 4.84 10.95
N PRO A 238 30.61 5.91 11.35
CA PRO A 238 31.10 6.81 12.38
C PRO A 238 31.22 6.08 13.72
N THR A 239 31.98 6.66 14.65
CA THR A 239 32.42 6.04 15.91
C THR A 239 31.43 6.20 17.07
N GLN A 240 30.12 6.12 16.79
CA GLN A 240 29.08 6.05 17.83
C GLN A 240 28.83 4.60 18.19
N GLY A 241 29.02 4.14 19.43
CA GLY A 241 29.22 2.72 19.76
C GLY A 241 28.35 1.70 19.01
N HIS A 242 27.04 1.91 18.89
CA HIS A 242 26.12 1.03 18.16
C HIS A 242 26.27 1.07 16.62
N ILE A 243 26.78 2.17 16.07
CA ILE A 243 26.91 2.43 14.62
C ILE A 243 28.08 1.71 13.94
N PRO A 244 29.29 1.57 14.48
CA PRO A 244 30.31 0.75 13.88
C PRO A 244 30.22 -0.71 14.33
N SER A 245 29.05 -1.19 14.79
CA SER A 245 28.85 -2.63 14.94
C SER A 245 28.85 -3.31 13.56
N GLY A 246 28.84 -4.65 13.51
CA GLY A 246 28.63 -5.36 12.24
C GLY A 246 27.19 -5.23 11.69
N VAL A 247 26.24 -4.84 12.53
CA VAL A 247 24.81 -4.81 12.19
C VAL A 247 24.43 -3.81 11.08
N PRO A 248 25.00 -2.60 10.96
CA PRO A 248 24.70 -1.70 9.85
C PRO A 248 24.91 -2.27 8.45
N PHE A 249 25.72 -3.33 8.30
CA PHE A 249 25.85 -4.02 7.01
C PHE A 249 24.64 -4.91 6.66
N VAL A 250 23.76 -5.22 7.61
CA VAL A 250 22.61 -6.13 7.44
C VAL A 250 21.70 -5.71 6.28
N GLY A 251 21.50 -4.41 6.05
CA GLY A 251 20.70 -3.93 4.90
C GLY A 251 21.30 -4.36 3.56
N PHE A 252 22.60 -4.14 3.37
CA PHE A 252 23.32 -4.56 2.17
C PHE A 252 23.44 -6.09 2.07
N ALA A 253 23.65 -6.77 3.20
CA ALA A 253 23.67 -8.23 3.26
C ALA A 253 22.32 -8.82 2.82
N ARG A 254 21.21 -8.25 3.28
CA ARG A 254 19.86 -8.67 2.89
C ARG A 254 19.66 -8.54 1.39
N GLU A 255 20.01 -7.41 0.79
CA GLU A 255 19.92 -7.21 -0.65
C GLU A 255 20.75 -8.23 -1.44
N GLY A 256 22.00 -8.45 -1.01
CA GLY A 256 22.90 -9.43 -1.63
C GLY A 256 22.42 -10.88 -1.50
N LEU A 257 21.79 -11.24 -0.39
CA LEU A 257 21.21 -12.57 -0.17
C LEU A 257 19.94 -12.78 -1.00
N LEU A 258 19.10 -11.74 -1.16
CA LEU A 258 17.88 -11.79 -1.96
C LEU A 258 18.15 -11.86 -3.46
N ASN A 259 19.16 -11.12 -3.94
CA ASN A 259 19.53 -11.12 -5.36
C ASN A 259 20.49 -12.27 -5.74
N GLY A 260 20.92 -13.08 -4.78
CA GLY A 260 21.79 -14.25 -4.99
C GLY A 260 23.27 -13.93 -5.20
N THR A 261 23.72 -12.69 -4.98
CA THR A 261 25.15 -12.33 -5.02
C THR A 261 25.91 -12.74 -3.76
N LEU A 262 25.20 -13.00 -2.66
CA LEU A 262 25.71 -13.55 -1.41
C LEU A 262 24.93 -14.81 -1.04
N LYS A 263 25.61 -15.76 -0.41
CA LYS A 263 25.07 -17.00 0.16
C LYS A 263 25.14 -17.03 1.68
N ARG A 264 26.20 -16.47 2.28
CA ARG A 264 26.40 -16.43 3.73
C ARG A 264 27.10 -15.16 4.14
N VAL A 265 26.51 -14.48 5.12
CA VAL A 265 27.12 -13.32 5.77
C VAL A 265 27.19 -13.58 7.26
N MET A 266 28.34 -13.30 7.85
CA MET A 266 28.53 -13.36 9.29
C MET A 266 28.62 -11.97 9.88
N ILE A 267 27.77 -11.69 10.86
CA ILE A 267 27.72 -10.42 11.58
C ILE A 267 28.34 -10.61 12.96
N VAL A 268 29.35 -9.81 13.28
CA VAL A 268 30.09 -9.88 14.54
C VAL A 268 29.92 -8.56 15.29
N GLY A 269 29.30 -8.63 16.47
CA GLY A 269 29.28 -7.55 17.43
C GLY A 269 30.37 -7.77 18.47
N LYS A 270 31.28 -6.80 18.63
CA LYS A 270 32.33 -6.85 19.64
C LYS A 270 32.49 -5.48 20.29
N GLY A 271 32.26 -5.42 21.60
CA GLY A 271 32.33 -4.22 22.41
C GLY A 271 33.71 -4.05 23.02
N SER A 272 34.24 -2.83 22.97
CA SER A 272 35.53 -2.53 23.60
C SER A 272 35.44 -2.39 25.13
N LEU A 273 36.56 -2.67 25.81
CA LEU A 273 36.78 -2.55 27.25
C LEU A 273 36.78 -1.11 27.79
N PHE A 274 36.70 -0.10 26.92
CA PHE A 274 37.03 1.28 27.29
C PHE A 274 36.03 1.93 28.27
N LEU A 275 34.77 1.51 28.30
CA LEU A 275 33.72 2.21 29.05
C LEU A 275 33.46 1.55 30.40
N ALA A 276 33.59 2.33 31.48
CA ALA A 276 33.47 1.96 32.89
C ALA A 276 34.42 0.87 33.44
N ARG A 277 35.06 0.05 32.57
CA ARG A 277 36.01 -1.04 32.94
C ARG A 277 35.52 -1.91 34.11
N LEU A 278 34.24 -2.26 34.10
CA LEU A 278 33.66 -3.15 35.12
C LEU A 278 34.21 -4.59 35.03
N THR A 279 34.81 -4.94 33.89
CA THR A 279 35.45 -6.24 33.62
C THR A 279 36.65 -6.05 32.69
N ASN A 280 37.55 -7.04 32.66
CA ASN A 280 38.67 -7.13 31.72
C ASN A 280 38.31 -7.96 30.46
N LEU A 281 37.04 -8.31 30.30
CA LEU A 281 36.52 -9.12 29.20
C LEU A 281 35.83 -8.25 28.16
N PHE A 282 36.09 -8.50 26.88
CA PHE A 282 35.32 -7.88 25.80
C PHE A 282 33.87 -8.36 25.87
N ASP A 283 32.93 -7.52 25.44
CA ASP A 283 31.60 -8.01 25.09
C ASP A 283 31.64 -8.54 23.65
N GLY A 284 30.90 -9.61 23.37
CA GLY A 284 30.80 -10.05 22.00
C GLY A 284 29.84 -11.21 21.74
N VAL A 285 29.13 -11.08 20.63
CA VAL A 285 28.26 -12.11 20.05
C VAL A 285 28.27 -12.01 18.53
N SER A 286 27.90 -13.08 17.86
CA SER A 286 27.79 -13.10 16.41
C SER A 286 26.67 -14.02 15.93
N PHE A 287 26.23 -13.79 14.70
CA PHE A 287 25.22 -14.61 14.04
C PHE A 287 25.49 -14.69 12.53
N ILE A 288 24.90 -15.70 11.89
CA ILE A 288 25.01 -15.94 10.46
C ILE A 288 23.65 -15.69 9.80
N MET A 289 23.66 -15.03 8.66
CA MET A 289 22.51 -14.84 7.78
C MET A 289 22.64 -15.70 6.52
N GLU A 290 21.54 -16.35 6.12
CA GLU A 290 21.46 -17.22 4.94
C GLU A 290 20.16 -16.95 4.15
N PRO A 291 20.13 -17.22 2.83
CA PRO A 291 18.90 -17.16 2.05
C PRO A 291 17.81 -18.03 2.65
N ASN A 292 16.57 -17.58 2.53
CA ASN A 292 15.44 -18.39 2.91
C ASN A 292 15.27 -19.57 1.93
N SER A 293 14.89 -20.73 2.46
CA SER A 293 14.60 -21.91 1.64
C SER A 293 13.21 -21.93 1.01
N GLY A 294 12.36 -20.96 1.35
CA GLY A 294 10.98 -20.85 0.85
C GLY A 294 9.98 -21.81 1.49
N LYS A 295 10.37 -22.51 2.56
CA LYS A 295 9.55 -23.56 3.23
C LYS A 295 8.82 -23.08 4.49
N GLY A 296 8.74 -21.75 4.71
CA GLY A 296 8.09 -21.15 5.88
C GLY A 296 6.58 -21.37 5.94
N SER A 297 5.99 -21.29 7.14
CA SER A 297 4.54 -21.48 7.33
C SER A 297 3.77 -20.34 6.66
N SER A 298 2.95 -20.69 5.66
CA SER A 298 2.03 -19.78 4.98
C SER A 298 0.95 -19.28 5.95
N THR A 299 1.26 -18.21 6.68
CA THR A 299 0.24 -17.31 7.22
C THR A 299 0.54 -15.94 6.64
N THR A 300 0.31 -15.84 5.33
CA THR A 300 0.26 -14.60 4.57
C THR A 300 -0.83 -13.73 5.19
N VAL A 301 -0.43 -12.87 6.11
CA VAL A 301 -1.11 -11.58 6.29
C VAL A 301 -0.48 -10.72 5.21
N THR A 302 -1.17 -10.58 4.07
CA THR A 302 -0.78 -9.65 3.02
C THR A 302 -0.63 -8.28 3.66
N ALA A 303 0.59 -7.72 3.62
CA ALA A 303 0.78 -6.30 3.89
C ALA A 303 -0.16 -5.54 2.94
N GLU A 304 -1.08 -4.74 3.51
CA GLU A 304 -1.98 -3.94 2.70
C GLU A 304 -1.14 -3.01 1.83
N LYS A 305 -1.20 -3.23 0.52
CA LYS A 305 -0.51 -2.42 -0.47
C LYS A 305 -1.06 -0.99 -0.39
N MET A 306 -0.17 0.00 -0.35
CA MET A 306 -0.59 1.40 -0.41
C MET A 306 -1.25 1.69 -1.77
N VAL A 307 -2.49 2.17 -1.74
CA VAL A 307 -3.26 2.53 -2.93
C VAL A 307 -3.20 4.03 -3.15
N THR A 308 -2.94 4.46 -4.38
CA THR A 308 -2.95 5.88 -4.75
C THR A 308 -4.29 6.25 -5.38
N VAL A 309 -5.04 7.16 -4.74
CA VAL A 309 -6.35 7.60 -5.23
C VAL A 309 -6.28 9.07 -5.64
N GLY A 310 -6.62 9.35 -6.89
CA GLY A 310 -6.79 10.70 -7.41
C GLY A 310 -8.11 11.33 -6.93
N VAL A 311 -8.11 12.64 -6.66
CA VAL A 311 -9.33 13.41 -6.38
C VAL A 311 -9.31 14.66 -7.22
N THR A 312 -10.28 14.78 -8.12
CA THR A 312 -10.47 16.00 -8.91
C THR A 312 -11.07 17.10 -8.04
N LEU A 313 -10.47 18.29 -8.02
CA LEU A 313 -10.84 19.38 -7.11
C LEU A 313 -11.92 20.34 -7.65
N LEU A 314 -12.07 20.45 -8.96
CA LEU A 314 -12.99 21.39 -9.64
C LEU A 314 -14.36 20.72 -9.91
N GLY A 315 -15.42 21.52 -9.91
CA GLY A 315 -16.80 21.10 -10.22
C GLY A 315 -17.78 21.16 -9.05
N SER A 316 -17.31 21.44 -7.84
CA SER A 316 -18.12 21.47 -6.61
C SER A 316 -19.02 22.71 -6.53
N GLU A 317 -20.29 22.50 -6.18
CA GLU A 317 -21.22 23.60 -5.84
C GLU A 317 -20.92 24.20 -4.45
N HIS A 318 -20.08 23.53 -3.64
CA HIS A 318 -19.64 24.00 -2.33
C HIS A 318 -18.22 24.60 -2.32
N GLY A 319 -17.63 24.77 -3.52
CA GLY A 319 -16.26 25.30 -3.67
C GLY A 319 -15.18 24.22 -3.56
N VAL A 320 -13.99 24.59 -4.02
CA VAL A 320 -12.79 23.73 -4.04
C VAL A 320 -12.34 23.36 -2.63
N GLU A 321 -12.54 24.27 -1.68
CA GLU A 321 -12.16 24.11 -0.28
C GLU A 321 -12.90 22.95 0.38
N GLU A 322 -14.15 22.68 -0.02
CA GLU A 322 -14.91 21.54 0.47
C GLU A 322 -14.33 20.21 -0.02
N VAL A 323 -13.93 20.16 -1.30
CA VAL A 323 -13.32 18.98 -1.91
C VAL A 323 -11.95 18.69 -1.33
N VAL A 324 -11.12 19.73 -1.17
CA VAL A 324 -9.83 19.64 -0.48
C VAL A 324 -10.01 19.11 0.94
N ARG A 325 -11.00 19.61 1.68
CA ARG A 325 -11.27 19.11 3.04
C ARG A 325 -11.64 17.63 3.03
N GLY A 326 -12.40 17.16 2.04
CA GLY A 326 -12.71 15.75 1.84
C GLY A 326 -11.49 14.89 1.52
N ALA A 327 -10.65 15.34 0.59
CA ALA A 327 -9.40 14.67 0.22
C ALA A 327 -8.43 14.56 1.41
N GLU A 328 -8.23 15.65 2.16
CA GLU A 328 -7.39 15.66 3.36
C GLU A 328 -8.00 14.82 4.49
N LEU A 329 -9.33 14.79 4.61
CA LEU A 329 -10.01 13.94 5.58
C LEU A 329 -9.76 12.46 5.27
N ALA A 330 -9.85 12.04 4.01
CA ALA A 330 -9.50 10.69 3.59
C ALA A 330 -8.03 10.37 3.91
N GLN A 331 -7.10 11.24 3.53
CA GLN A 331 -5.66 11.05 3.81
C GLN A 331 -5.36 10.93 5.32
N ARG A 332 -6.09 11.66 6.17
CA ARG A 332 -5.95 11.60 7.63
C ARG A 332 -6.55 10.32 8.23
N LYS A 333 -7.69 9.87 7.70
CA LYS A 333 -8.43 8.70 8.21
C LYS A 333 -7.74 7.38 7.83
N HIS A 334 -7.23 7.29 6.60
CA HIS A 334 -6.72 6.05 6.03
C HIS A 334 -5.23 6.16 5.76
N ARG A 335 -4.44 5.34 6.45
CA ARG A 335 -2.96 5.35 6.36
C ARG A 335 -2.41 4.56 5.17
N ASN A 336 -3.23 3.67 4.61
CA ASN A 336 -2.95 2.84 3.44
C ASN A 336 -3.43 3.50 2.12
N ILE A 337 -3.99 4.70 2.17
CA ILE A 337 -4.42 5.47 0.99
C ILE A 337 -3.51 6.68 0.83
N LYS A 338 -2.89 6.81 -0.34
CA LYS A 338 -2.18 8.02 -0.77
C LYS A 338 -3.12 8.85 -1.64
N VAL A 339 -3.55 10.00 -1.14
CA VAL A 339 -4.46 10.88 -1.88
C VAL A 339 -3.66 11.86 -2.74
N VAL A 340 -3.99 11.93 -4.03
CA VAL A 340 -3.40 12.87 -4.99
C VAL A 340 -4.48 13.82 -5.47
N ALA A 341 -4.32 15.11 -5.22
CA ALA A 341 -5.24 16.13 -5.71
C ALA A 341 -4.94 16.46 -7.18
N ILE A 342 -5.98 16.59 -8.00
CA ILE A 342 -5.89 17.01 -9.40
C ILE A 342 -6.66 18.31 -9.52
N GLY A 343 -5.97 19.44 -9.66
CA GLY A 343 -6.59 20.75 -9.59
C GLY A 343 -5.61 21.91 -9.38
N PRO A 344 -6.09 23.11 -9.01
CA PRO A 344 -5.26 24.30 -8.92
C PRO A 344 -4.11 24.15 -7.92
N LYS A 345 -2.91 24.58 -8.32
CA LYS A 345 -1.71 24.49 -7.48
C LYS A 345 -1.84 25.36 -6.22
N GLY A 346 -1.32 24.86 -5.09
CA GLY A 346 -1.33 25.57 -3.81
C GLY A 346 -2.67 25.51 -3.06
N SER A 347 -3.63 24.71 -3.54
CA SER A 347 -4.93 24.47 -2.90
C SER A 347 -4.86 23.60 -1.64
N THR A 348 -3.82 22.77 -1.50
CA THR A 348 -3.68 21.81 -0.40
C THR A 348 -2.21 21.46 -0.12
N SER A 349 -1.98 20.79 1.02
CA SER A 349 -0.69 20.18 1.40
C SER A 349 -0.48 18.77 0.82
N LEU A 350 -1.52 18.18 0.22
CA LEU A 350 -1.42 16.89 -0.49
C LEU A 350 -0.55 17.02 -1.75
N PRO A 351 -0.02 15.91 -2.31
CA PRO A 351 0.52 15.90 -3.66
C PRO A 351 -0.52 16.43 -4.67
N VAL A 352 -0.13 17.41 -5.50
CA VAL A 352 -1.02 18.04 -6.49
C VAL A 352 -0.49 17.82 -7.91
N VAL A 353 -1.36 17.35 -8.80
CA VAL A 353 -1.20 17.46 -10.24
C VAL A 353 -1.97 18.70 -10.69
N GLU A 354 -1.24 19.67 -11.24
CA GLU A 354 -1.78 20.98 -11.57
C GLU A 354 -2.77 20.90 -12.74
N ALA A 355 -3.98 21.38 -12.51
CA ALA A 355 -5.02 21.58 -13.52
C ALA A 355 -5.89 22.77 -13.11
N ASN A 356 -6.06 23.75 -14.00
CA ASN A 356 -6.74 25.00 -13.69
C ASN A 356 -8.14 25.09 -14.33
N THR A 357 -8.52 24.10 -15.14
CA THR A 357 -9.85 23.96 -15.74
C THR A 357 -10.38 22.54 -15.55
N GLU A 358 -11.71 22.35 -15.64
CA GLU A 358 -12.32 21.01 -15.55
C GLU A 358 -11.84 20.08 -16.68
N GLU A 359 -11.54 20.62 -17.86
CA GLU A 359 -11.03 19.87 -19.01
C GLU A 359 -9.58 19.41 -18.81
N GLU A 360 -8.71 20.29 -18.30
CA GLU A 360 -7.33 19.93 -17.93
C GLU A 360 -7.32 18.86 -16.84
N GLN A 361 -8.19 19.01 -15.84
CA GLN A 361 -8.33 18.07 -14.73
C GLN A 361 -8.76 16.69 -15.21
N ARG A 362 -9.76 16.63 -16.11
CA ARG A 362 -10.22 15.38 -16.72
C ARG A 362 -9.10 14.71 -17.51
N SER A 363 -8.39 15.47 -18.34
CA SER A 363 -7.29 14.96 -19.15
C SER A 363 -6.13 14.44 -18.28
N ALA A 364 -5.80 15.15 -17.19
CA ALA A 364 -4.80 14.73 -16.23
C ALA A 364 -5.21 13.44 -15.51
N MET A 365 -6.46 13.37 -15.03
CA MET A 365 -7.01 12.17 -14.40
C MET A 365 -6.94 10.94 -15.32
N GLU A 366 -7.42 11.06 -16.56
CA GLU A 366 -7.39 9.96 -17.53
C GLU A 366 -5.96 9.51 -17.83
N ASN A 367 -5.02 10.45 -17.95
CA ASN A 367 -3.61 10.13 -18.16
C ASN A 367 -3.03 9.37 -16.96
N LEU A 368 -3.25 9.83 -15.72
CA LEU A 368 -2.74 9.19 -14.50
C LEU A 368 -3.30 7.78 -14.31
N LEU A 369 -4.59 7.56 -14.58
CA LEU A 369 -5.21 6.23 -14.55
C LEU A 369 -4.59 5.31 -15.61
N ARG A 370 -4.32 5.84 -16.82
CA ARG A 370 -3.74 5.07 -17.92
C ARG A 370 -2.27 4.72 -17.67
N THR A 371 -1.49 5.61 -17.05
CA THR A 371 -0.07 5.36 -16.73
C THR A 371 0.10 4.50 -15.48
N GLY A 372 -0.96 4.32 -14.68
CA GLY A 372 -0.91 3.61 -13.40
C GLY A 372 -0.26 4.43 -12.29
N GLU A 373 -0.16 5.75 -12.44
CA GLU A 373 0.33 6.66 -11.39
C GLU A 373 -0.71 6.84 -10.27
N ILE A 374 -1.98 6.65 -10.59
CA ILE A 374 -3.06 6.46 -9.62
C ILE A 374 -3.81 5.16 -9.94
N ASP A 375 -4.22 4.43 -8.89
CA ASP A 375 -4.92 3.15 -9.00
C ASP A 375 -6.44 3.34 -9.18
N ALA A 376 -6.98 4.44 -8.64
CA ALA A 376 -8.38 4.83 -8.78
C ALA A 376 -8.54 6.36 -8.71
N CYS A 377 -9.72 6.86 -9.09
CA CYS A 377 -10.03 8.28 -8.97
C CYS A 377 -11.45 8.54 -8.45
N VAL A 378 -11.63 9.65 -7.73
CA VAL A 378 -12.92 10.21 -7.36
C VAL A 378 -13.15 11.50 -8.14
N THR A 379 -14.28 11.59 -8.83
CA THR A 379 -14.65 12.78 -9.60
C THR A 379 -16.15 13.09 -9.59
N MET A 380 -16.50 14.35 -9.88
CA MET A 380 -17.88 14.82 -9.86
C MET A 380 -18.62 14.59 -11.18
N HIS A 381 -17.87 14.52 -12.28
CA HIS A 381 -18.45 14.37 -13.61
C HIS A 381 -17.53 13.51 -14.48
N TYR A 382 -18.07 12.41 -15.00
CA TYR A 382 -17.36 11.55 -15.93
C TYR A 382 -18.37 10.85 -16.85
N ASN A 383 -18.06 10.80 -18.15
CA ASN A 383 -18.91 10.18 -19.15
C ASN A 383 -18.49 8.72 -19.31
N PHE A 384 -19.27 7.81 -18.75
CA PHE A 384 -19.09 6.38 -18.97
C PHE A 384 -19.67 5.96 -20.33
N PRO A 385 -19.03 5.02 -21.04
CA PRO A 385 -19.58 4.46 -22.27
C PRO A 385 -20.84 3.62 -22.00
N LEU A 386 -21.66 3.40 -23.03
CA LEU A 386 -22.78 2.45 -22.95
C LEU A 386 -22.27 1.07 -22.54
N GLY A 387 -23.01 0.40 -21.64
CA GLY A 387 -22.59 -0.86 -21.03
C GLY A 387 -21.92 -0.69 -19.66
N VAL A 388 -21.61 0.55 -19.26
CA VAL A 388 -21.05 0.87 -17.94
C VAL A 388 -22.06 1.62 -17.09
N THR A 389 -22.16 1.23 -15.83
CA THR A 389 -23.06 1.80 -14.84
C THR A 389 -22.34 1.94 -13.50
N THR A 390 -22.88 2.71 -12.56
CA THR A 390 -22.26 2.88 -11.24
C THR A 390 -23.01 2.16 -10.13
N ILE A 391 -22.27 1.64 -9.15
CA ILE A 391 -22.81 0.95 -7.98
C ILE A 391 -22.48 1.76 -6.73
N GLY A 392 -23.45 2.50 -6.19
CA GLY A 392 -23.20 3.41 -5.05
C GLY A 392 -23.31 2.71 -3.72
N ARG A 393 -22.55 3.19 -2.73
CA ARG A 393 -22.56 2.68 -1.35
C ARG A 393 -23.15 3.74 -0.42
N VAL A 394 -24.23 3.37 0.26
CA VAL A 394 -25.02 4.27 1.10
C VAL A 394 -25.17 3.72 2.51
N MET A 395 -25.52 4.59 3.45
CA MET A 395 -25.86 4.22 4.83
C MET A 395 -27.38 4.20 4.99
N ALA A 396 -27.92 3.07 5.45
CA ALA A 396 -29.32 2.94 5.79
C ALA A 396 -29.63 3.74 7.07
N PRO A 397 -30.52 4.75 7.03
CA PRO A 397 -30.72 5.67 8.15
C PRO A 397 -31.36 5.02 9.37
N ALA A 398 -32.12 3.93 9.21
CA ALA A 398 -32.82 3.30 10.34
C ALA A 398 -31.91 2.39 11.17
N THR A 399 -30.87 1.79 10.57
CA THR A 399 -30.03 0.76 11.19
C THR A 399 -28.56 1.13 11.24
N GLY A 400 -28.12 2.10 10.44
CA GLY A 400 -26.71 2.39 10.21
C GLY A 400 -25.99 1.31 9.41
N ARG A 401 -26.71 0.35 8.80
CA ARG A 401 -26.13 -0.70 7.97
C ARG A 401 -25.76 -0.12 6.60
N GLU A 402 -24.62 -0.53 6.06
CA GLU A 402 -24.23 -0.19 4.70
C GLU A 402 -25.03 -1.01 3.69
N MET A 403 -25.30 -0.42 2.53
CA MET A 403 -26.01 -1.07 1.43
C MET A 403 -25.50 -0.54 0.09
N LEU A 404 -25.39 -1.40 -0.91
CA LEU A 404 -25.10 -1.03 -2.29
C LEU A 404 -26.40 -0.78 -3.06
N ILE A 405 -26.41 0.25 -3.92
CA ILE A 405 -27.49 0.54 -4.85
C ILE A 405 -26.98 0.26 -6.27
N ALA A 406 -27.63 -0.68 -6.95
CA ALA A 406 -27.27 -1.14 -8.29
C ALA A 406 -28.42 -0.88 -9.26
N SER A 407 -28.54 0.28 -9.93
CA SER A 407 -27.51 1.27 -10.28
C SER A 407 -27.86 2.71 -9.83
N THR A 408 -26.86 3.60 -9.77
CA THR A 408 -26.99 5.01 -9.36
C THR A 408 -26.79 6.04 -10.48
N THR A 409 -26.07 5.69 -11.56
CA THR A 409 -25.94 6.46 -12.81
C THR A 409 -25.39 5.56 -13.94
N GLY A 410 -25.41 6.06 -15.17
CA GLY A 410 -25.03 5.32 -16.37
C GLY A 410 -26.04 4.24 -16.77
N MET A 411 -25.70 3.47 -17.79
CA MET A 411 -26.60 2.51 -18.43
C MET A 411 -25.83 1.26 -18.87
N SER A 412 -26.10 0.11 -18.22
CA SER A 412 -25.47 -1.18 -18.52
C SER A 412 -26.10 -1.92 -19.71
N ALA A 413 -27.30 -1.51 -20.14
CA ALA A 413 -27.98 -1.96 -21.35
C ALA A 413 -29.06 -0.96 -21.78
N GLY A 414 -29.39 -0.90 -23.07
CA GLY A 414 -30.44 -0.02 -23.60
C GLY A 414 -31.85 -0.35 -23.08
N ASN A 415 -32.11 -1.62 -22.73
CA ASN A 415 -33.37 -2.03 -22.11
C ASN A 415 -33.28 -1.98 -20.57
N ARG A 416 -34.26 -1.35 -19.91
CA ARG A 416 -34.30 -1.23 -18.43
C ARG A 416 -34.21 -2.57 -17.70
N THR A 417 -34.96 -3.58 -18.14
CA THR A 417 -35.00 -4.88 -17.44
C THR A 417 -33.69 -5.64 -17.63
N GLU A 418 -33.12 -5.58 -18.84
CA GLU A 418 -31.79 -6.13 -19.12
C GLU A 418 -30.71 -5.41 -18.29
N ALA A 419 -30.80 -4.09 -18.17
CA ALA A 419 -29.90 -3.30 -17.35
C ALA A 419 -30.00 -3.71 -15.88
N MET A 420 -31.21 -3.82 -15.32
CA MET A 420 -31.41 -4.27 -13.94
C MET A 420 -30.88 -5.70 -13.71
N HIS A 421 -31.05 -6.60 -14.68
CA HIS A 421 -30.47 -7.95 -14.62
C HIS A 421 -28.94 -7.88 -14.52
N LYS A 422 -28.27 -7.13 -15.41
CA LYS A 422 -26.81 -6.94 -15.38
C LYS A 422 -26.36 -6.24 -14.10
N ASN A 423 -27.09 -5.24 -13.64
CA ASN A 423 -26.78 -4.47 -12.44
C ASN A 423 -26.75 -5.35 -11.19
N ALA A 424 -27.59 -6.38 -11.10
CA ALA A 424 -27.54 -7.35 -10.01
C ALA A 424 -26.17 -8.03 -9.93
N ILE A 425 -25.67 -8.53 -11.06
CA ILE A 425 -24.38 -9.23 -11.15
C ILE A 425 -23.21 -8.27 -10.89
N LEU A 426 -23.27 -7.06 -11.47
CA LEU A 426 -22.27 -6.01 -11.23
C LEU A 426 -22.25 -5.57 -9.76
N GLY A 427 -23.42 -5.47 -9.12
CA GLY A 427 -23.55 -5.18 -7.69
C GLY A 427 -22.95 -6.29 -6.81
N VAL A 428 -23.15 -7.56 -7.17
CA VAL A 428 -22.50 -8.71 -6.50
C VAL A 428 -20.97 -8.63 -6.63
N ALA A 429 -20.44 -8.26 -7.80
CA ALA A 429 -18.99 -8.09 -7.98
C ALA A 429 -18.42 -6.98 -7.08
N VAL A 430 -19.11 -5.84 -6.97
CA VAL A 430 -18.71 -4.74 -6.09
C VAL A 430 -18.82 -5.13 -4.61
N ALA A 431 -19.87 -5.86 -4.22
CA ALA A 431 -20.04 -6.37 -2.86
C ALA A 431 -18.90 -7.33 -2.47
N LYS A 432 -18.51 -8.24 -3.36
CA LYS A 432 -17.34 -9.10 -3.19
C LYS A 432 -16.04 -8.30 -3.09
N GLY A 433 -15.93 -7.20 -3.84
CA GLY A 433 -14.84 -6.24 -3.71
C GLY A 433 -14.75 -5.58 -2.33
N LEU A 434 -15.86 -5.47 -1.61
CA LEU A 434 -15.93 -5.00 -0.22
C LEU A 434 -15.73 -6.13 0.81
N GLY A 435 -15.40 -7.35 0.37
CA GLY A 435 -15.20 -8.50 1.25
C GLY A 435 -16.49 -9.23 1.65
N ILE A 436 -17.64 -8.94 1.03
CA ILE A 436 -18.87 -9.69 1.25
C ILE A 436 -18.86 -10.92 0.34
N GLU A 437 -18.51 -12.08 0.89
CA GLU A 437 -18.31 -13.33 0.12
C GLU A 437 -19.59 -13.80 -0.59
N ASP A 438 -20.73 -13.73 0.11
CA ASP A 438 -22.04 -14.19 -0.37
C ASP A 438 -23.14 -13.12 -0.16
N PRO A 439 -23.12 -12.04 -0.96
CA PRO A 439 -23.95 -10.85 -0.72
C PRO A 439 -25.44 -11.11 -0.95
N GLU A 440 -26.27 -10.65 -0.01
CA GLU A 440 -27.72 -10.73 -0.12
C GLU A 440 -28.26 -9.72 -1.15
N VAL A 441 -28.95 -10.22 -2.19
CA VAL A 441 -29.50 -9.44 -3.29
C VAL A 441 -31.00 -9.23 -3.11
N GLY A 442 -31.44 -7.98 -3.17
CA GLY A 442 -32.85 -7.58 -3.20
C GLY A 442 -33.17 -6.73 -4.42
N ILE A 443 -34.40 -6.77 -4.91
CA ILE A 443 -34.83 -5.97 -6.06
C ILE A 443 -35.85 -4.95 -5.60
N LEU A 444 -35.57 -3.65 -5.73
CA LEU A 444 -36.53 -2.62 -5.39
C LEU A 444 -37.77 -2.75 -6.27
N ASN A 445 -38.95 -2.62 -5.66
CA ASN A 445 -40.24 -2.74 -6.33
C ASN A 445 -40.54 -1.51 -7.22
N VAL A 446 -39.77 -1.37 -8.30
CA VAL A 446 -39.93 -0.42 -9.40
C VAL A 446 -40.46 -1.14 -10.65
N ASP A 447 -40.76 -0.36 -11.68
CA ASP A 447 -41.25 -0.91 -12.94
C ASP A 447 -40.18 -1.81 -13.61
N GLY A 448 -40.58 -3.03 -13.94
CA GLY A 448 -39.67 -4.10 -14.41
C GLY A 448 -39.15 -5.06 -13.33
N ALA A 449 -39.34 -4.78 -12.03
CA ALA A 449 -38.79 -5.59 -10.94
C ALA A 449 -39.17 -7.08 -11.00
N LEU A 450 -40.44 -7.40 -11.26
CA LEU A 450 -40.90 -8.80 -11.38
C LEU A 450 -40.31 -9.53 -12.59
N THR A 451 -40.05 -8.80 -13.68
CA THR A 451 -39.42 -9.37 -14.87
C THR A 451 -37.93 -9.61 -14.61
N THR A 452 -37.26 -8.67 -13.95
CA THR A 452 -35.87 -8.82 -13.49
C THR A 452 -35.74 -10.01 -12.54
N GLU A 453 -36.64 -10.15 -11.57
CA GLU A 453 -36.65 -11.29 -10.64
C GLU A 453 -36.74 -12.61 -11.41
N ARG A 454 -37.72 -12.74 -12.32
CA ARG A 454 -37.87 -13.96 -13.15
C ARG A 454 -36.61 -14.26 -13.95
N SER A 455 -36.02 -13.25 -14.59
CA SER A 455 -34.80 -13.40 -15.37
C SER A 455 -33.61 -13.86 -14.52
N LEU A 456 -33.45 -13.34 -13.31
CA LEU A 456 -32.41 -13.76 -12.37
C LEU A 456 -32.67 -15.18 -11.81
N ARG A 457 -33.95 -15.53 -11.56
CA ARG A 457 -34.33 -16.91 -11.19
C ARG A 457 -34.05 -17.92 -12.31
N ASP A 458 -34.19 -17.50 -13.58
CA ASP A 458 -33.83 -18.35 -14.71
C ASP A 458 -32.30 -18.53 -14.79
N LEU A 459 -31.53 -17.48 -14.52
CA LEU A 459 -30.07 -17.56 -14.41
C LEU A 459 -29.60 -18.50 -13.28
N GLU A 460 -30.32 -18.55 -12.14
CA GLU A 460 -30.06 -19.53 -11.07
C GLU A 460 -30.20 -20.97 -11.57
N LYS A 461 -31.23 -21.26 -12.38
CA LYS A 461 -31.42 -22.60 -12.96
C LYS A 461 -30.30 -22.96 -13.94
N GLU A 462 -29.63 -21.98 -14.51
CA GLU A 462 -28.49 -22.15 -15.41
C GLU A 462 -27.13 -22.26 -14.70
N GLY A 463 -27.11 -22.17 -13.36
CA GLY A 463 -25.95 -22.48 -12.52
C GLY A 463 -25.27 -21.29 -11.84
N TYR A 464 -25.84 -20.08 -11.90
CA TYR A 464 -25.33 -18.92 -11.14
C TYR A 464 -26.05 -18.78 -9.80
N ALA A 465 -25.33 -18.97 -8.68
CA ALA A 465 -25.95 -18.85 -7.36
C ALA A 465 -26.24 -17.39 -6.98
N ILE A 466 -27.47 -17.11 -6.52
CA ILE A 466 -27.87 -15.81 -5.98
C ILE A 466 -28.35 -16.01 -4.53
N ASN A 467 -27.72 -15.32 -3.59
CA ASN A 467 -28.22 -15.25 -2.22
C ASN A 467 -29.31 -14.19 -2.14
N TRP A 468 -30.56 -14.60 -1.93
CA TRP A 468 -31.69 -13.68 -1.95
C TRP A 468 -31.97 -13.10 -0.57
N ALA A 469 -31.98 -11.78 -0.49
CA ALA A 469 -32.46 -11.07 0.68
C ALA A 469 -33.97 -11.28 0.87
N ALA A 470 -34.44 -11.22 2.12
CA ALA A 470 -35.86 -11.27 2.45
C ALA A 470 -36.37 -9.89 2.89
N SER A 471 -37.40 -9.37 2.21
CA SER A 471 -38.10 -8.16 2.65
C SER A 471 -38.68 -8.37 4.05
N GLY A 472 -38.77 -7.30 4.86
CA GLY A 472 -39.36 -7.33 6.20
C GLY A 472 -40.88 -7.62 6.25
N ARG A 473 -41.47 -8.05 5.13
CA ARG A 473 -42.85 -8.54 5.03
C ARG A 473 -42.99 -9.94 5.62
N ALA A 474 -44.21 -10.31 5.97
CA ALA A 474 -44.54 -11.67 6.44
C ALA A 474 -44.33 -12.77 5.37
N ASP A 475 -44.26 -12.40 4.08
CA ASP A 475 -44.06 -13.32 2.95
C ASP A 475 -42.59 -13.49 2.53
N GLY A 476 -41.65 -12.69 3.07
CA GLY A 476 -40.20 -12.84 2.90
C GLY A 476 -39.70 -12.76 1.45
N GLN A 477 -40.41 -12.07 0.56
CA GLN A 477 -40.05 -12.02 -0.87
C GLN A 477 -38.77 -11.20 -1.14
N ALA A 478 -38.08 -11.54 -2.23
CA ALA A 478 -36.89 -10.82 -2.72
C ALA A 478 -37.19 -9.41 -3.27
N VAL A 479 -38.45 -9.11 -3.57
CA VAL A 479 -38.91 -7.80 -4.03
C VAL A 479 -39.11 -6.85 -2.86
N MET A 480 -38.24 -5.85 -2.79
CA MET A 480 -38.05 -4.90 -1.70
C MET A 480 -38.95 -3.66 -1.81
N ARG A 481 -39.36 -3.10 -0.68
CA ARG A 481 -40.07 -1.81 -0.57
C ARG A 481 -39.08 -0.68 -0.27
N GLY A 482 -39.56 0.57 -0.36
CA GLY A 482 -38.80 1.73 0.09
C GLY A 482 -38.36 1.62 1.56
N ASN A 483 -39.17 1.02 2.44
CA ASN A 483 -38.80 0.78 3.83
C ASN A 483 -37.58 -0.14 3.98
N ASP A 484 -37.46 -1.16 3.13
CA ASP A 484 -36.34 -2.10 3.15
C ASP A 484 -35.02 -1.39 2.79
N ALA A 485 -35.08 -0.38 1.91
CA ALA A 485 -33.95 0.49 1.60
C ALA A 485 -33.54 1.39 2.79
N LEU A 486 -34.51 1.84 3.60
CA LEU A 486 -34.24 2.64 4.80
C LEU A 486 -33.61 1.82 5.93
N THR A 487 -33.88 0.52 5.98
CA THR A 487 -33.34 -0.42 6.97
C THR A 487 -32.07 -1.16 6.52
N GLY A 488 -31.73 -1.11 5.23
CA GLY A 488 -30.62 -1.89 4.67
C GLY A 488 -30.89 -3.40 4.74
N ALA A 489 -32.05 -3.83 4.22
CA ALA A 489 -32.50 -5.22 4.30
C ALA A 489 -31.72 -6.20 3.39
N CYS A 490 -30.86 -5.69 2.52
CA CYS A 490 -30.01 -6.44 1.61
C CYS A 490 -28.64 -5.78 1.51
N ASP A 491 -27.62 -6.51 1.06
CA ASP A 491 -26.30 -5.94 0.78
C ASP A 491 -26.29 -5.25 -0.60
N VAL A 492 -27.03 -5.79 -1.58
CA VAL A 492 -27.19 -5.23 -2.94
C VAL A 492 -28.67 -4.98 -3.26
N LEU A 493 -29.06 -3.71 -3.37
CA LEU A 493 -30.40 -3.28 -3.79
C LEU A 493 -30.42 -2.94 -5.28
N VAL A 494 -31.04 -3.79 -6.08
CA VAL A 494 -31.15 -3.65 -7.54
C VAL A 494 -32.30 -2.71 -7.90
N THR A 495 -32.03 -1.72 -8.75
CA THR A 495 -33.00 -0.72 -9.23
C THR A 495 -32.56 -0.13 -10.58
N ASP A 496 -33.46 0.59 -11.24
CA ASP A 496 -33.10 1.43 -12.39
C ASP A 496 -32.26 2.64 -11.97
N SER A 497 -31.43 3.15 -12.89
CA SER A 497 -30.46 4.22 -12.62
C SER A 497 -31.10 5.52 -12.14
N LEU A 498 -32.30 5.87 -12.60
CA LEU A 498 -32.98 7.10 -12.18
C LEU A 498 -33.43 6.99 -10.71
N THR A 499 -34.08 5.89 -10.36
CA THR A 499 -34.51 5.65 -8.97
C THR A 499 -33.30 5.56 -8.04
N GLY A 500 -32.24 4.85 -8.44
CA GLY A 500 -31.03 4.75 -7.62
C GLY A 500 -30.31 6.09 -7.43
N ASN A 501 -30.29 6.95 -8.45
CA ASN A 501 -29.78 8.32 -8.34
C ASN A 501 -30.51 9.12 -7.25
N ILE A 502 -31.85 9.04 -7.25
CA ILE A 502 -32.70 9.71 -6.25
C ILE A 502 -32.43 9.13 -4.86
N LEU A 503 -32.34 7.81 -4.72
CA LEU A 503 -32.09 7.15 -3.44
C LEU A 503 -30.75 7.56 -2.83
N VAL A 504 -29.66 7.59 -3.61
CA VAL A 504 -28.36 8.05 -3.09
C VAL A 504 -28.46 9.47 -2.55
N LYS A 505 -29.08 10.39 -3.30
CA LYS A 505 -29.27 11.79 -2.87
C LYS A 505 -30.08 11.87 -1.58
N MET A 506 -31.23 11.19 -1.54
CA MET A 506 -32.12 11.22 -0.38
C MET A 506 -31.46 10.67 0.87
N LEU A 507 -30.72 9.56 0.76
CA LEU A 507 -30.06 8.93 1.90
C LEU A 507 -28.84 9.75 2.36
N SER A 508 -28.08 10.30 1.43
CA SER A 508 -26.83 11.01 1.73
C SER A 508 -27.05 12.44 2.25
N ALA A 509 -28.16 13.09 1.88
CA ALA A 509 -28.51 14.46 2.27
C ALA A 509 -29.71 14.54 3.24
N LEU A 510 -30.15 13.42 3.80
CA LEU A 510 -31.33 13.34 4.68
C LEU A 510 -31.25 14.34 5.85
N ASN A 511 -30.10 14.40 6.51
CA ASN A 511 -29.90 15.22 7.71
C ASN A 511 -29.57 16.69 7.43
N THR A 512 -29.42 17.08 6.16
CA THR A 512 -28.99 18.42 5.74
C THR A 512 -30.10 19.18 5.00
N GLY A 513 -31.30 18.61 4.94
CA GLY A 513 -32.41 19.18 4.19
C GLY A 513 -32.20 19.19 2.68
N GLY A 514 -31.33 18.31 2.16
CA GLY A 514 -31.03 18.21 0.72
C GLY A 514 -29.99 19.20 0.19
N SER A 515 -29.43 20.07 1.05
CA SER A 515 -28.50 21.13 0.64
C SER A 515 -27.06 20.66 0.41
N ILE A 516 -26.64 19.58 1.08
CA ILE A 516 -25.30 19.01 0.98
C ILE A 516 -25.34 17.52 1.35
N GLU A 517 -24.74 16.64 0.57
CA GLU A 517 -24.62 15.23 0.95
C GLU A 517 -23.55 15.11 2.05
N SER A 518 -23.91 14.56 3.21
CA SER A 518 -23.08 14.56 4.42
C SER A 518 -22.76 13.16 4.98
N VAL A 519 -23.39 12.12 4.45
CA VAL A 519 -23.23 10.72 4.88
C VAL A 519 -23.19 9.83 3.64
N GLY A 520 -22.34 8.80 3.64
CA GLY A 520 -22.23 7.82 2.55
C GLY A 520 -20.91 7.93 1.78
N TYR A 521 -20.85 7.25 0.64
CA TYR A 521 -19.61 6.99 -0.11
C TYR A 521 -19.72 7.41 -1.58
N GLY A 522 -20.73 8.23 -1.91
CA GLY A 522 -21.01 8.69 -3.26
C GLY A 522 -21.77 7.67 -4.11
N TYR A 523 -21.72 7.86 -5.41
CA TYR A 523 -22.45 7.11 -6.44
C TYR A 523 -21.66 5.87 -6.88
N GLY A 524 -20.40 5.76 -6.46
CA GLY A 524 -19.57 4.57 -6.57
C GLY A 524 -18.87 4.38 -7.91
N PRO A 525 -18.12 3.26 -8.07
CA PRO A 525 -17.32 2.99 -9.25
C PRO A 525 -18.17 2.72 -10.48
N GLY A 526 -17.70 3.16 -11.65
CA GLY A 526 -18.18 2.66 -12.94
C GLY A 526 -17.76 1.20 -13.15
N VAL A 527 -18.72 0.33 -13.47
CA VAL A 527 -18.52 -1.10 -13.72
C VAL A 527 -19.32 -1.54 -14.95
N GLY A 528 -18.72 -2.42 -15.75
CA GLY A 528 -19.31 -2.93 -16.98
C GLY A 528 -18.36 -3.89 -17.69
N GLU A 529 -18.87 -4.58 -18.71
CA GLU A 529 -18.08 -5.53 -19.51
C GLU A 529 -16.88 -4.83 -20.16
N GLY A 530 -15.68 -5.38 -19.95
CA GLY A 530 -14.43 -4.85 -20.53
C GLY A 530 -13.95 -3.50 -19.95
N TYR A 531 -14.66 -2.91 -18.97
CA TYR A 531 -14.27 -1.64 -18.35
C TYR A 531 -13.20 -1.86 -17.26
N LYS A 532 -12.04 -1.21 -17.41
CA LYS A 532 -10.84 -1.50 -16.61
C LYS A 532 -10.47 -0.43 -15.58
N GLN A 533 -11.03 0.77 -15.71
CA GLN A 533 -10.68 1.89 -14.83
C GLN A 533 -11.57 1.92 -13.60
N ILE A 534 -11.04 2.39 -12.47
CA ILE A 534 -11.80 2.55 -11.23
C ILE A 534 -12.04 4.04 -11.02
N VAL A 535 -13.21 4.50 -11.46
CA VAL A 535 -13.64 5.90 -11.36
C VAL A 535 -14.91 5.96 -10.52
N ASN A 536 -14.81 6.52 -9.32
CA ASN A 536 -15.92 6.72 -8.42
C ASN A 536 -16.55 8.10 -8.65
N ILE A 537 -17.88 8.11 -8.72
CA ILE A 537 -18.63 9.37 -8.88
C ILE A 537 -19.11 9.90 -7.54
N VAL A 538 -18.97 11.21 -7.36
CA VAL A 538 -19.62 12.00 -6.30
C VAL A 538 -20.50 13.07 -6.93
N SER A 539 -21.48 13.58 -6.20
CA SER A 539 -22.29 14.71 -6.66
C SER A 539 -21.51 16.01 -6.56
N ARG A 540 -21.89 17.01 -7.36
CA ARG A 540 -21.41 18.40 -7.16
C ARG A 540 -21.85 18.98 -5.79
N ALA A 541 -22.90 18.39 -5.20
CA ALA A 541 -23.41 18.72 -3.86
C ALA A 541 -22.81 17.82 -2.76
N SER A 542 -21.80 16.99 -3.06
CA SER A 542 -21.17 16.14 -2.04
C SER A 542 -20.28 16.96 -1.11
N GLY A 543 -20.51 16.86 0.19
CA GLY A 543 -19.65 17.45 1.22
C GLY A 543 -18.42 16.61 1.52
N ALA A 544 -17.49 17.19 2.28
CA ALA A 544 -16.23 16.56 2.65
C ALA A 544 -16.35 15.12 3.22
N PRO A 545 -17.33 14.77 4.08
CA PRO A 545 -17.47 13.41 4.58
C PRO A 545 -17.77 12.38 3.48
N VAL A 546 -18.62 12.73 2.51
CA VAL A 546 -19.00 11.85 1.39
C VAL A 546 -17.84 11.69 0.43
N ILE A 547 -17.11 12.78 0.14
CA ILE A 547 -15.90 12.73 -0.67
C ILE A 547 -14.85 11.83 -0.01
N ALA A 548 -14.67 11.92 1.31
CA ALA A 548 -13.74 11.06 2.03
C ALA A 548 -14.16 9.58 1.97
N GLY A 549 -15.44 9.28 2.13
CA GLY A 549 -15.98 7.93 1.95
C GLY A 549 -15.82 7.43 0.51
N ALA A 550 -16.02 8.30 -0.49
CA ALA A 550 -15.82 7.92 -1.89
C ALA A 550 -14.36 7.57 -2.20
N VAL A 551 -13.39 8.24 -1.56
CA VAL A 551 -11.96 7.91 -1.66
C VAL A 551 -11.64 6.57 -1.02
N GLU A 552 -12.19 6.31 0.17
CA GLU A 552 -12.10 4.99 0.83
C GLU A 552 -12.67 3.89 -0.08
N PHE A 553 -13.88 4.10 -0.60
CA PHE A 553 -14.53 3.15 -1.48
C PHE A 553 -13.74 2.92 -2.78
N ALA A 554 -13.16 3.96 -3.38
CA ALA A 554 -12.31 3.83 -4.55
C ALA A 554 -11.04 3.00 -4.25
N ALA A 555 -10.45 3.19 -3.07
CA ALA A 555 -9.29 2.42 -2.64
C ALA A 555 -9.63 0.95 -2.38
N ASP A 556 -10.78 0.66 -1.75
CA ASP A 556 -11.27 -0.70 -1.54
C ASP A 556 -11.38 -1.45 -2.88
N MET A 557 -11.94 -0.79 -3.90
CA MET A 557 -12.11 -1.36 -5.24
C MET A 557 -10.77 -1.60 -5.96
N ALA A 558 -9.81 -0.70 -5.78
CA ALA A 558 -8.46 -0.87 -6.33
C ALA A 558 -7.72 -2.04 -5.66
N ASN A 559 -7.79 -2.14 -4.33
CA ASN A 559 -7.21 -3.24 -3.56
C ASN A 559 -7.81 -4.59 -3.96
N ALA A 560 -9.13 -4.64 -4.11
CA ALA A 560 -9.85 -5.84 -4.52
C ALA A 560 -9.71 -6.18 -6.00
N LYS A 561 -9.04 -5.33 -6.78
CA LYS A 561 -8.93 -5.44 -8.24
C LYS A 561 -10.30 -5.62 -8.91
N LEU A 562 -11.21 -4.70 -8.61
CA LEU A 562 -12.61 -4.75 -9.05
C LEU A 562 -12.81 -5.18 -10.51
N PRO A 563 -12.03 -4.72 -11.52
CA PRO A 563 -12.20 -5.17 -12.90
C PRO A 563 -12.10 -6.70 -13.08
N GLU A 564 -11.19 -7.36 -12.35
CA GLU A 564 -11.03 -8.83 -12.39
C GLU A 564 -12.26 -9.53 -11.76
N LEU A 565 -12.83 -8.95 -10.70
CA LEU A 565 -14.04 -9.47 -10.05
C LEU A 565 -15.27 -9.32 -10.95
N VAL A 566 -15.42 -8.16 -11.61
CA VAL A 566 -16.50 -7.91 -12.56
C VAL A 566 -16.44 -8.90 -13.71
N GLU A 567 -15.25 -9.09 -14.31
CA GLU A 567 -15.06 -10.07 -15.38
C GLU A 567 -15.38 -11.50 -14.91
N ALA A 568 -14.93 -11.89 -13.72
CA ALA A 568 -15.21 -13.21 -13.17
C ALA A 568 -16.71 -13.45 -12.95
N GLU A 569 -17.44 -12.48 -12.41
CA GLU A 569 -18.89 -12.62 -12.16
C GLU A 569 -19.70 -12.58 -13.46
N LEU A 570 -19.37 -11.71 -14.40
CA LEU A 570 -20.00 -11.69 -15.73
C LEU A 570 -19.73 -12.99 -16.51
N THR A 571 -18.53 -13.56 -16.40
CA THR A 571 -18.20 -14.87 -17.00
C THR A 571 -19.06 -15.97 -16.41
N LYS A 572 -19.17 -16.02 -15.07
CA LYS A 572 -20.01 -17.01 -14.38
C LYS A 572 -21.49 -16.88 -14.77
N ALA A 573 -21.97 -15.65 -14.95
CA ALA A 573 -23.32 -15.36 -15.40
C ALA A 573 -23.52 -15.54 -16.92
N LYS A 574 -22.48 -15.90 -17.68
CA LYS A 574 -22.49 -16.01 -19.16
C LYS A 574 -22.97 -14.72 -19.86
N LEU A 575 -22.67 -13.58 -19.26
CA LEU A 575 -23.04 -12.26 -19.77
C LEU A 575 -21.93 -11.58 -20.58
N ILE A 576 -20.78 -12.25 -20.74
CA ILE A 576 -19.73 -11.81 -21.66
C ILE A 576 -20.15 -12.18 -23.07
N LYS A 577 -20.27 -11.19 -23.96
CA LYS A 577 -20.53 -11.45 -25.37
C LYS A 577 -19.27 -12.08 -25.99
N ALA A 578 -19.41 -13.23 -26.65
CA ALA A 578 -18.40 -13.67 -27.61
C ALA A 578 -18.25 -12.54 -28.66
N GLU A 579 -17.03 -12.20 -29.06
CA GLU A 579 -16.78 -11.19 -30.09
C GLU A 579 -17.72 -11.40 -31.27
N ALA A 580 -18.72 -10.52 -31.40
CA ALA A 580 -19.58 -10.48 -32.54
C ALA A 580 -18.74 -9.91 -33.69
N ALA A 581 -18.19 -10.80 -34.50
CA ALA A 581 -17.73 -10.47 -35.84
C ALA A 581 -18.94 -10.08 -36.69
N ASP A 582 -19.35 -8.81 -36.60
CA ASP A 582 -20.03 -8.00 -37.64
C ASP A 582 -20.59 -6.69 -37.06
N GLY A 583 -19.80 -5.98 -36.25
CA GLY A 583 -20.10 -4.58 -35.93
C GLY A 583 -19.86 -3.69 -37.15
N VAL A 584 -20.83 -2.85 -37.51
CA VAL A 584 -20.70 -1.87 -38.59
C VAL A 584 -19.47 -1.00 -38.32
N GLN A 585 -18.56 -0.89 -39.30
CA GLN A 585 -17.32 -0.13 -39.12
C GLN A 585 -17.64 1.36 -38.96
N LYS A 586 -17.41 1.90 -37.76
CA LYS A 586 -17.62 3.32 -37.46
C LYS A 586 -16.71 4.19 -38.34
N PRO A 587 -17.24 5.20 -39.06
CA PRO A 587 -16.45 6.13 -39.86
C PRO A 587 -15.47 6.95 -38.97
N PRO A 588 -14.43 7.58 -39.55
CA PRO A 588 -13.50 8.42 -38.79
C PRO A 588 -14.23 9.53 -38.02
N ALA A 589 -13.89 9.69 -36.74
CA ALA A 589 -14.55 10.65 -35.86
C ALA A 589 -14.33 12.10 -36.30
N LYS A 590 -15.41 12.89 -36.24
CA LYS A 590 -15.39 14.35 -36.47
C LYS A 590 -16.35 15.07 -35.52
N PRO A 591 -16.15 16.38 -35.26
CA PRO A 591 -17.03 17.15 -34.39
C PRO A 591 -18.47 17.13 -34.89
N VAL A 592 -19.40 16.78 -34.00
CA VAL A 592 -20.84 16.75 -34.27
C VAL A 592 -21.52 17.83 -33.43
N ASP A 593 -22.16 18.80 -34.07
CA ASP A 593 -22.76 19.97 -33.41
C ASP A 593 -24.18 20.26 -33.92
N GLN A 594 -24.69 19.46 -34.86
CA GLN A 594 -26.07 19.53 -35.35
C GLN A 594 -26.90 18.37 -34.81
N GLU A 595 -28.09 18.68 -34.29
CA GLU A 595 -29.01 17.70 -33.73
C GLU A 595 -30.13 17.35 -34.73
N ILE A 596 -30.28 16.06 -35.05
CA ILE A 596 -31.44 15.52 -35.78
C ILE A 596 -32.41 14.96 -34.74
N THR A 597 -33.59 15.59 -34.65
CA THR A 597 -34.67 15.24 -33.72
C THR A 597 -35.78 14.44 -34.42
N GLY A 598 -36.62 13.74 -33.65
CA GLY A 598 -37.82 13.06 -34.20
C GLY A 598 -37.65 11.57 -34.51
N ILE A 599 -36.56 10.95 -34.05
CA ILE A 599 -36.30 9.51 -34.13
C ILE A 599 -36.80 8.85 -32.84
N ASP A 600 -37.41 7.67 -32.94
CA ASP A 600 -37.86 6.91 -31.76
C ASP A 600 -36.66 6.56 -30.86
N VAL A 601 -36.84 6.65 -29.54
CA VAL A 601 -35.80 6.32 -28.55
C VAL A 601 -35.33 4.88 -28.67
N LEU A 602 -36.20 3.98 -29.14
CA LEU A 602 -35.89 2.56 -29.33
C LEU A 602 -35.08 2.29 -30.61
N GLU A 603 -35.04 3.24 -31.55
CA GLU A 603 -34.42 3.09 -32.87
C GLU A 603 -33.19 4.01 -33.05
N ILE A 604 -32.80 4.78 -32.04
CA ILE A 604 -31.71 5.76 -32.14
C ILE A 604 -30.34 5.12 -32.41
N GLU A 605 -30.09 3.94 -31.84
CA GLU A 605 -28.85 3.19 -32.06
C GLU A 605 -28.82 2.64 -33.50
N ASP A 606 -29.92 2.04 -33.96
CA ASP A 606 -30.08 1.54 -35.33
C ASP A 606 -29.96 2.66 -36.37
N ALA A 607 -30.52 3.84 -36.09
CA ALA A 607 -30.40 5.03 -36.94
C ALA A 607 -28.96 5.52 -37.04
N THR A 608 -28.21 5.48 -35.93
CA THR A 608 -26.80 5.88 -35.88
C THR A 608 -25.92 4.88 -36.65
N GLU A 609 -26.16 3.58 -36.47
CA GLU A 609 -25.45 2.53 -37.20
C GLU A 609 -25.78 2.54 -38.70
N ALA A 610 -27.00 2.88 -39.07
CA ALA A 610 -27.40 2.99 -40.46
C ALA A 610 -26.65 4.13 -41.19
N LEU A 611 -26.38 5.24 -40.49
CA LEU A 611 -25.52 6.32 -41.01
C LEU A 611 -24.06 5.86 -41.16
N TRP A 612 -23.56 5.03 -40.23
CA TRP A 612 -22.21 4.46 -40.34
C TRP A 612 -22.05 3.55 -41.56
N LYS A 613 -23.08 2.77 -41.92
CA LYS A 613 -23.10 1.96 -43.16
C LYS A 613 -22.96 2.80 -44.43
N GLU A 614 -23.42 4.05 -44.38
CA GLU A 614 -23.31 5.03 -45.46
C GLU A 614 -22.04 5.90 -45.36
N ASN A 615 -21.11 5.54 -44.45
CA ASN A 615 -19.85 6.24 -44.19
C ASN A 615 -20.03 7.68 -43.65
N ILE A 616 -21.13 7.95 -42.93
CA ILE A 616 -21.44 9.21 -42.26
C ILE A 616 -21.18 9.06 -40.76
N TYR A 617 -20.34 9.93 -40.19
CA TYR A 617 -20.08 9.90 -38.74
C TYR A 617 -21.25 10.53 -37.98
N ALA A 618 -21.85 9.74 -37.09
CA ALA A 618 -22.96 10.17 -36.25
C ALA A 618 -22.81 9.62 -34.83
N GLU A 619 -23.36 10.33 -33.85
CA GLU A 619 -23.42 9.90 -32.45
C GLU A 619 -24.84 10.01 -31.90
N ALA A 620 -25.29 8.99 -31.17
CA ALA A 620 -26.54 9.08 -30.43
C ALA A 620 -26.36 9.99 -29.20
N GLY A 621 -27.30 10.90 -28.97
CA GLY A 621 -27.29 11.87 -27.89
C GLY A 621 -28.68 12.14 -27.32
N MET A 622 -28.74 13.05 -26.34
CA MET A 622 -29.98 13.50 -25.71
C MET A 622 -30.05 15.02 -25.77
N GLY A 623 -30.98 15.54 -26.58
CA GLY A 623 -31.25 16.97 -26.73
C GLY A 623 -32.31 17.45 -25.74
N CYS A 624 -32.61 18.75 -25.75
CA CYS A 624 -33.55 19.38 -24.80
C CYS A 624 -35.00 18.86 -24.86
N THR A 625 -35.36 18.08 -25.90
CA THR A 625 -36.74 17.61 -26.14
C THR A 625 -36.85 16.11 -26.40
N GLY A 626 -35.76 15.35 -26.32
CA GLY A 626 -35.75 13.90 -26.56
C GLY A 626 -34.42 13.37 -27.09
N PRO A 627 -34.36 12.07 -27.44
CA PRO A 627 -33.21 11.46 -28.12
C PRO A 627 -32.90 12.18 -29.44
N VAL A 628 -31.62 12.43 -29.71
CA VAL A 628 -31.15 13.09 -30.94
C VAL A 628 -29.99 12.34 -31.57
N VAL A 629 -29.90 12.35 -32.89
CA VAL A 629 -28.71 11.91 -33.61
C VAL A 629 -27.86 13.14 -33.95
N MET A 630 -26.63 13.17 -33.45
CA MET A 630 -25.70 14.27 -33.66
C MET A 630 -24.82 14.01 -34.87
N VAL A 631 -24.73 14.99 -35.78
CA VAL A 631 -23.90 14.93 -37.01
C VAL A 631 -23.11 16.23 -37.19
N ALA A 632 -22.11 16.21 -38.08
CA ALA A 632 -21.36 17.40 -38.45
C ALA A 632 -22.21 18.33 -39.35
N PRO A 633 -21.97 19.65 -39.37
CA PRO A 633 -22.72 20.61 -40.18
C PRO A 633 -22.84 20.22 -41.66
N GLU A 634 -21.73 19.74 -42.23
CA GLU A 634 -21.66 19.38 -43.64
C GLU A 634 -22.39 18.09 -44.00
N ASP A 635 -22.74 17.25 -43.02
CA ASP A 635 -23.43 15.97 -43.22
C ASP A 635 -24.94 16.05 -42.94
N LEU A 636 -25.43 17.16 -42.38
CA LEU A 636 -26.80 17.28 -41.89
C LEU A 636 -27.86 16.96 -42.95
N GLU A 637 -27.76 17.56 -44.13
CA GLU A 637 -28.74 17.34 -45.21
C GLU A 637 -28.74 15.89 -45.73
N VAL A 638 -27.55 15.29 -45.83
CA VAL A 638 -27.38 13.91 -46.32
C VAL A 638 -27.87 12.91 -45.28
N ALA A 639 -27.54 13.12 -44.01
CA ALA A 639 -27.98 12.29 -42.90
C ALA A 639 -29.51 12.32 -42.73
N MET A 640 -30.14 13.51 -42.81
CA MET A 640 -31.60 13.62 -42.75
C MET A 640 -32.28 12.93 -43.93
N ALA A 641 -31.76 13.07 -45.15
CA ALA A 641 -32.31 12.40 -46.32
C ALA A 641 -32.22 10.87 -46.21
N LYS A 642 -31.09 10.35 -45.71
CA LYS A 642 -30.88 8.91 -45.50
C LYS A 642 -31.75 8.34 -44.40
N LEU A 643 -31.89 9.04 -43.28
CA LEU A 643 -32.78 8.62 -42.20
C LEU A 643 -34.25 8.60 -42.63
N LYS A 644 -34.67 9.52 -43.50
CA LYS A 644 -36.00 9.48 -44.15
C LYS A 644 -36.14 8.30 -45.12
N GLU A 645 -35.15 8.06 -45.98
CA GLU A 645 -35.13 6.92 -46.92
C GLU A 645 -35.26 5.58 -46.18
N LEU A 646 -34.61 5.47 -45.03
CA LEU A 646 -34.56 4.27 -44.20
C LEU A 646 -35.73 4.14 -43.21
N GLY A 647 -36.62 5.13 -43.16
CA GLY A 647 -37.85 5.07 -42.36
C GLY A 647 -37.70 5.47 -40.88
N PHE A 648 -36.54 5.97 -40.46
CA PHE A 648 -36.28 6.44 -39.09
C PHE A 648 -36.84 7.84 -38.81
N LEU A 649 -37.20 8.59 -39.85
CA LEU A 649 -37.84 9.91 -39.77
C LEU A 649 -39.14 9.91 -40.58
N GLY A 650 -40.18 10.55 -40.03
CA GLY A 650 -41.40 10.87 -40.78
C GLY A 650 -41.14 11.88 -41.92
N GLU A 651 -42.04 11.94 -42.91
CA GLU A 651 -41.95 12.84 -44.08
C GLU A 651 -41.68 14.31 -43.72
#